data_AF-A0A7H9DN59-F1
#
_entry.id   AF-A0A7H9DN59-F1
#
_cell.length_a   1.000
_cell.length_b   1.000
_cell.length_c   1.000
_cell.angle_alpha   90.00
_cell.angle_beta   90.00
_cell.angle_gamma   90.00
#
_symmetry.space_group_name_H-M   'P 1'
#
loop_
_entity.id
_entity.type
_entity.pdbx_description
1 polymer ?
#
loop_
_entity_poly.entity_id
_entity_poly.type
_entity_poly.pdbx_seq_one_letter_code
_entity_poly.pdbx_strand_id
1 'polypeptide(L)'
;MFPKIYYLTEPMTHPVRCFDSIILVLSLDGSISIKKEGQLYSDVQLHLINESELYEIHSDSALLFYIPSSYFKKENINIFNATFVIQQHDAIKANLALLFNYFKTHEHTSDHAKHLVTHLLKEITRHQLPPTDKTNDMLEGIVTYIREHLQERITLETLSKNFYVSSSYISILFKQQMNMNFYEYLTSLRVAKSMEDVSMHDKKVKTIAHLWHYPSATNYIIHFKKYIGMTPKKYKTLPANARSLSLPNITSDHDILNRIEIETTEKERDVTVFIDDTAINEAAFSYFNLVDIGSYENIDMIINEPIFLYKNFSNYKLSSYIYISEPIENAIKDQAQEALIKIRKLLKTKISIALKITDIKSYYFIIKAIEDLHFLESEHSSVPAISGGKVLLLLDLKQLAIKDIQRIKKQVYDIQISTALDITDDYIASHPIDEQVHSLHTDFYTIDFKKIRNHYRNAKIHIPFKAMQSSLYQFLDQNTQSNQMIFLNYNDFYTPEILSNMGLFLKESLEGQPYLAGATIDFTQPPSSTYDIAIFDSIENKTPFFFLGIMLLNFSKYPCCYGEHHIITRSLHSYNILLYNTEHYARNFYITLSDHAVSSQVLLSTETLNNKYGDVDSMIDKRITDKSHFPNSLKYKLSQYNSPHLNVDQHDFSEGPYVTHVPPMSVAMITIYQ
;
A
#
# COMPACT_ATOMS: atom_id res chain seq x y z
N MET A 1 30.78 18.03 -12.09
CA MET A 1 29.79 18.66 -11.17
C MET A 1 29.28 17.54 -10.33
N PHE A 2 29.34 17.66 -9.01
CA PHE A 2 29.00 16.57 -8.11
C PHE A 2 28.25 17.12 -6.90
N PRO A 3 27.08 16.55 -6.52
CA PRO A 3 26.32 17.00 -5.36
C PRO A 3 27.18 17.01 -4.11
N LYS A 4 27.01 18.00 -3.23
CA LYS A 4 27.60 17.90 -1.90
C LYS A 4 26.73 16.99 -1.05
N ILE A 5 27.34 16.02 -0.41
CA ILE A 5 26.65 15.02 0.40
C ILE A 5 26.89 15.37 1.87
N TYR A 6 25.80 15.40 2.64
CA TYR A 6 25.83 15.62 4.07
C TYR A 6 25.06 14.50 4.76
N TYR A 7 25.43 14.20 6.00
CA TYR A 7 24.70 13.32 6.89
C TYR A 7 24.09 14.14 8.01
N LEU A 8 22.77 14.00 8.22
CA LEU A 8 22.05 14.59 9.34
C LEU A 8 22.20 13.69 10.56
N THR A 9 22.90 14.16 11.58
CA THR A 9 23.19 13.39 12.79
C THR A 9 22.07 13.43 13.81
N GLU A 10 21.22 14.46 13.77
CA GLU A 10 20.10 14.65 14.70
C GLU A 10 18.93 15.37 14.00
N PRO A 11 17.68 15.15 14.43
CA PRO A 11 16.52 15.86 13.92
C PRO A 11 16.65 17.38 14.01
N MET A 12 16.03 18.06 13.06
CA MET A 12 15.89 19.51 13.09
C MET A 12 14.93 19.92 14.20
N THR A 13 15.28 20.99 14.91
CA THR A 13 14.44 21.58 15.98
C THR A 13 13.68 22.82 15.52
N HIS A 14 14.05 23.35 14.36
CA HIS A 14 13.49 24.57 13.78
C HIS A 14 13.46 24.45 12.25
N PRO A 15 12.41 24.97 11.60
CA PRO A 15 12.28 24.92 10.16
C PRO A 15 13.28 25.86 9.46
N VAL A 16 13.79 25.42 8.32
CA VAL A 16 14.73 26.18 7.47
C VAL A 16 14.18 26.26 6.06
N ARG A 17 14.45 27.36 5.36
CA ARG A 17 14.05 27.52 3.95
C ARG A 17 15.16 27.04 3.01
N CYS A 18 14.78 26.33 1.96
CA CYS A 18 15.70 25.93 0.90
C CYS A 18 16.06 27.13 0.03
N PHE A 19 17.35 27.47 -0.04
CA PHE A 19 17.85 28.64 -0.76
C PHE A 19 18.70 28.21 -1.96
N ASP A 20 18.33 28.68 -3.16
CA ASP A 20 19.14 28.57 -4.39
C ASP A 20 19.65 27.14 -4.70
N SER A 21 18.84 26.14 -4.38
CA SER A 21 19.18 24.71 -4.49
C SER A 21 17.93 23.84 -4.52
N ILE A 22 18.14 22.57 -4.90
CA ILE A 22 17.25 21.45 -4.60
C ILE A 22 18.02 20.51 -3.68
N ILE A 23 17.33 19.94 -2.69
CA ILE A 23 17.91 18.96 -1.77
C ILE A 23 17.13 17.66 -1.92
N LEU A 24 17.84 16.57 -2.17
CA LEU A 24 17.28 15.22 -2.08
C LEU A 24 17.66 14.65 -0.71
N VAL A 25 16.65 14.21 0.04
CA VAL A 25 16.82 13.66 1.38
C VAL A 25 16.50 12.18 1.31
N LEU A 26 17.50 11.34 1.59
CA LEU A 26 17.42 9.89 1.54
C LEU A 26 17.51 9.32 2.97
N SER A 27 16.51 8.54 3.36
CA SER A 27 16.50 7.76 4.60
C SER A 27 17.54 6.64 4.55
N LEU A 28 18.20 6.37 5.69
CA LEU A 28 19.11 5.23 5.87
C LEU A 28 18.47 4.06 6.61
N ASP A 29 17.35 4.29 7.30
CA ASP A 29 16.64 3.36 8.19
C ASP A 29 15.26 2.93 7.64
N GLY A 30 14.94 3.31 6.40
CA GLY A 30 13.76 2.86 5.68
C GLY A 30 12.51 3.73 5.84
N SER A 31 12.55 4.80 6.62
CA SER A 31 11.50 5.83 6.65
C SER A 31 12.08 7.21 6.97
N ILE A 32 11.48 8.29 6.46
CA ILE A 32 11.84 9.64 6.87
C ILE A 32 10.60 10.49 7.10
N SER A 33 10.59 11.20 8.22
CA SER A 33 9.56 12.17 8.56
C SER A 33 10.08 13.56 8.24
N ILE A 34 9.46 14.21 7.26
CA ILE A 34 9.80 15.58 6.86
C ILE A 34 8.54 16.43 6.85
N LYS A 35 8.62 17.61 7.44
CA LYS A 35 7.57 18.61 7.38
C LYS A 35 7.94 19.65 6.33
N LYS A 36 7.13 19.81 5.27
CA LYS A 36 7.33 20.82 4.23
C LYS A 36 6.13 21.76 4.17
N GLU A 37 6.37 23.07 4.19
CA GLU A 37 5.33 24.12 4.17
C GLU A 37 4.18 23.84 5.17
N GLY A 38 4.53 23.31 6.35
CA GLY A 38 3.57 23.00 7.42
C GLY A 38 2.95 21.61 7.36
N GLN A 39 3.05 20.90 6.24
CA GLN A 39 2.50 19.55 6.06
C GLN A 39 3.56 18.48 6.36
N LEU A 40 3.19 17.46 7.13
CA LEU A 40 4.05 16.32 7.45
C LEU A 40 3.96 15.25 6.35
N TYR A 41 5.10 14.68 5.98
CA TYR A 41 5.23 13.56 5.05
C TYR A 41 6.09 12.47 5.71
N SER A 42 5.62 11.23 5.71
CA SER A 42 6.27 10.08 6.38
C SER A 42 6.36 8.81 5.52
N ASP A 43 5.76 8.82 4.33
CA ASP A 43 5.36 7.58 3.65
C ASP A 43 6.37 7.13 2.59
N VAL A 44 7.52 7.81 2.47
CA VAL A 44 8.50 7.54 1.40
C VAL A 44 9.93 7.65 1.94
N GLN A 45 10.84 6.82 1.44
CA GLN A 45 12.27 6.83 1.84
C GLN A 45 13.09 7.96 1.23
N LEU A 46 12.53 8.68 0.27
CA LEU A 46 13.21 9.72 -0.50
C LEU A 46 12.29 10.93 -0.67
N HIS A 47 12.77 12.10 -0.25
CA HIS A 47 12.05 13.36 -0.44
C HIS A 47 12.86 14.36 -1.26
N LEU A 48 12.15 15.11 -2.11
CA LEU A 48 12.65 16.30 -2.77
C LEU A 48 12.17 17.54 -2.00
N ILE A 49 13.12 18.42 -1.70
CA ILE A 49 12.89 19.78 -1.20
C ILE A 49 13.19 20.75 -2.35
N ASN A 50 12.15 21.44 -2.82
CA ASN A 50 12.25 22.41 -3.90
C ASN A 50 12.91 23.71 -3.44
N GLU A 51 13.30 24.53 -4.42
CA GLU A 51 13.74 25.90 -4.17
C GLU A 51 12.63 26.67 -3.43
N SER A 52 13.02 27.48 -2.44
CA SER A 52 12.15 28.28 -1.58
C SER A 52 11.21 27.51 -0.65
N GLU A 53 11.15 26.18 -0.66
CA GLU A 53 10.31 25.44 0.30
C GLU A 53 10.86 25.58 1.73
N LEU A 54 9.96 25.78 2.69
CA LEU A 54 10.24 25.65 4.12
C LEU A 54 10.19 24.17 4.51
N TYR A 55 11.23 23.67 5.18
CA TYR A 55 11.30 22.27 5.59
C TYR A 55 11.89 22.06 6.99
N GLU A 56 11.52 20.94 7.62
CA GLU A 56 12.03 20.45 8.89
C GLU A 56 12.11 18.92 8.84
N ILE A 57 13.30 18.35 9.07
CA ILE A 57 13.53 16.90 9.02
C ILE A 57 13.48 16.36 10.46
N HIS A 58 12.58 15.42 10.73
CA HIS A 58 12.30 14.89 12.07
C HIS A 58 12.86 13.48 12.32
N SER A 59 13.54 12.87 11.34
CA SER A 59 14.12 11.54 11.50
C SER A 59 15.59 11.59 11.89
N ASP A 60 15.98 10.56 12.64
CA ASP A 60 17.36 10.26 12.96
C ASP A 60 18.01 9.65 11.70
N SER A 61 19.18 10.15 11.29
CA SER A 61 19.98 9.58 10.19
C SER A 61 19.40 9.71 8.77
N ALA A 62 19.68 10.86 8.12
CA ALA A 62 19.37 11.07 6.71
C ALA A 62 20.59 11.54 5.91
N LEU A 63 20.71 11.08 4.65
CA LEU A 63 21.66 11.64 3.69
C LEU A 63 21.01 12.77 2.90
N LEU A 64 21.67 13.93 2.86
CA LEU A 64 21.25 15.08 2.07
C LEU A 64 22.18 15.27 0.88
N PHE A 65 21.62 15.18 -0.32
CA PHE A 65 22.30 15.51 -1.56
C PHE A 65 21.93 16.94 -1.94
N TYR A 66 22.85 17.86 -1.66
CA TYR A 66 22.70 19.28 -1.93
C TYR A 66 23.14 19.62 -3.36
N ILE A 67 22.20 20.15 -4.15
CA ILE A 67 22.40 20.49 -5.56
C ILE A 67 22.11 21.99 -5.78
N PRO A 68 23.12 22.84 -5.97
CA PRO A 68 22.92 24.27 -6.21
C PRO A 68 22.24 24.56 -7.57
N SER A 69 21.46 25.65 -7.65
CA SER A 69 20.81 26.11 -8.90
C SER A 69 21.73 26.22 -10.11
N SER A 70 23.00 26.55 -9.89
CA SER A 70 24.02 26.65 -10.94
C SER A 70 24.26 25.35 -11.72
N TYR A 71 23.90 24.19 -11.15
CA TYR A 71 23.99 22.89 -11.82
C TYR A 71 22.84 22.76 -12.82
N PHE A 72 21.62 23.06 -12.37
CA PHE A 72 20.42 23.11 -13.21
C PHE A 72 20.53 24.14 -14.33
N LYS A 73 21.10 25.31 -14.05
CA LYS A 73 21.32 26.37 -15.05
C LYS A 73 22.16 25.90 -16.25
N LYS A 74 23.14 25.02 -16.03
CA LYS A 74 23.98 24.47 -17.12
C LYS A 74 23.22 23.51 -18.02
N GLU A 75 22.18 22.88 -17.49
CA GLU A 75 21.24 22.03 -18.23
C GLU A 75 20.02 22.81 -18.76
N ASN A 76 20.06 24.16 -18.73
CA ASN A 76 18.95 25.05 -19.09
C ASN A 76 17.65 24.84 -18.29
N ILE A 77 17.78 24.40 -17.03
CA ILE A 77 16.65 24.21 -16.12
C ILE A 77 16.57 25.40 -15.14
N ASN A 78 15.41 26.05 -15.05
CA ASN A 78 15.12 27.06 -14.03
C ASN A 78 14.33 26.44 -12.87
N ILE A 79 14.91 26.46 -11.67
CA ILE A 79 14.29 25.90 -10.46
C ILE A 79 13.54 26.94 -9.62
N PHE A 80 13.69 28.24 -9.88
CA PHE A 80 13.12 29.31 -9.03
C PHE A 80 11.61 29.48 -9.18
N ASN A 81 11.06 29.06 -10.33
CA ASN A 81 9.65 29.23 -10.68
C ASN A 81 8.98 27.89 -11.00
N ALA A 82 9.52 26.79 -10.46
CA ALA A 82 9.02 25.44 -10.69
C ALA A 82 8.96 24.65 -9.38
N THR A 83 7.92 23.84 -9.25
CA THR A 83 7.79 22.85 -8.18
C THR A 83 7.89 21.47 -8.81
N PHE A 84 8.90 20.70 -8.42
CA PHE A 84 9.16 19.36 -8.92
C PHE A 84 8.65 18.30 -7.95
N VAL A 85 8.27 17.15 -8.51
CA VAL A 85 7.86 15.96 -7.76
C VAL A 85 8.58 14.72 -8.28
N ILE A 86 8.89 13.82 -7.35
CA ILE A 86 9.46 12.52 -7.70
C ILE A 86 8.32 11.54 -8.00
N GLN A 87 8.43 10.85 -9.13
CA GLN A 87 7.54 9.74 -9.50
C GLN A 87 8.26 8.39 -9.39
N GLN A 88 9.52 8.32 -9.85
CA GLN A 88 10.34 7.11 -9.84
C GLN A 88 11.30 7.10 -8.64
N HIS A 89 10.77 6.92 -7.43
CA HIS A 89 11.55 6.99 -6.18
C HIS A 89 12.72 5.99 -6.17
N ASP A 90 12.49 4.74 -6.61
CA ASP A 90 13.52 3.69 -6.63
C ASP A 90 14.67 3.98 -7.59
N ALA A 91 14.35 4.45 -8.81
CA ALA A 91 15.36 4.77 -9.81
C ALA A 91 16.26 5.91 -9.33
N ILE A 92 15.66 6.93 -8.67
CA ILE A 92 16.42 8.03 -8.09
C ILE A 92 17.23 7.54 -6.87
N LYS A 93 16.66 6.71 -6.00
CA LYS A 93 17.38 6.10 -4.86
C LYS A 93 18.60 5.33 -5.34
N ALA A 94 18.46 4.48 -6.37
CA ALA A 94 19.57 3.74 -6.96
C ALA A 94 20.66 4.68 -7.52
N ASN A 95 20.26 5.73 -8.25
CA ASN A 95 21.20 6.72 -8.76
C ASN A 95 21.93 7.48 -7.63
N LEU A 96 21.23 7.80 -6.54
CA LEU A 96 21.81 8.44 -5.36
C LEU A 96 22.80 7.50 -4.63
N ALA A 97 22.46 6.22 -4.52
CA ALA A 97 23.33 5.21 -3.93
C ALA A 97 24.62 5.05 -4.76
N LEU A 98 24.50 4.99 -6.08
CA LEU A 98 25.65 4.96 -7.00
C LEU A 98 26.50 6.23 -6.90
N LEU A 99 25.89 7.42 -6.84
CA LEU A 99 26.62 8.66 -6.60
C LEU A 99 27.36 8.61 -5.26
N PHE A 100 26.71 8.17 -4.19
CA PHE A 100 27.36 8.03 -2.89
C PHE A 100 28.56 7.07 -2.95
N ASN A 101 28.46 5.98 -3.71
CA ASN A 101 29.58 5.07 -3.91
C ASN A 101 30.75 5.75 -4.67
N TYR A 102 30.47 6.51 -5.74
CA TYR A 102 31.49 7.32 -6.42
C TYR A 102 32.13 8.37 -5.49
N PHE A 103 31.36 8.89 -4.53
CA PHE A 103 31.91 9.76 -3.49
C PHE A 103 32.88 9.00 -2.57
N LYS A 104 32.46 7.85 -1.99
CA LYS A 104 33.29 7.02 -1.08
C LYS A 104 34.59 6.55 -1.73
N THR A 105 34.52 6.14 -2.99
CA THR A 105 35.67 5.66 -3.78
C THR A 105 36.55 6.78 -4.34
N HIS A 106 36.25 8.06 -4.05
CA HIS A 106 36.94 9.23 -4.58
C HIS A 106 36.87 9.39 -6.11
N GLU A 107 35.95 8.68 -6.76
CA GLU A 107 35.72 8.71 -8.22
C GLU A 107 34.66 9.75 -8.65
N HIS A 108 34.24 10.65 -7.76
CA HIS A 108 33.25 11.70 -8.00
C HIS A 108 33.62 12.71 -9.10
N THR A 109 34.87 12.70 -9.58
CA THR A 109 35.35 13.52 -10.71
C THR A 109 35.35 12.77 -12.06
N SER A 110 35.04 11.47 -12.06
CA SER A 110 34.98 10.64 -13.27
C SER A 110 33.89 11.11 -14.24
N ASP A 111 34.03 10.76 -15.51
CA ASP A 111 33.01 11.08 -16.51
C ASP A 111 31.71 10.31 -16.28
N HIS A 112 31.78 9.08 -15.77
CA HIS A 112 30.61 8.30 -15.37
C HIS A 112 29.81 9.02 -14.27
N ALA A 113 30.48 9.49 -13.20
CA ALA A 113 29.82 10.25 -12.14
C ALA A 113 29.18 11.54 -12.67
N LYS A 114 29.84 12.27 -13.58
CA LYS A 114 29.26 13.47 -14.20
C LYS A 114 28.01 13.14 -15.02
N HIS A 115 28.03 12.09 -15.83
CA HIS A 115 26.87 11.66 -16.62
C HIS A 115 25.70 11.25 -15.73
N LEU A 116 25.98 10.52 -14.64
CA LEU A 116 24.96 10.12 -13.67
C LEU A 116 24.33 11.34 -12.99
N VAL A 117 25.11 12.38 -12.65
CA VAL A 117 24.57 13.64 -12.13
C VAL A 117 23.66 14.29 -13.17
N THR A 118 24.09 14.45 -14.42
CA THR A 118 23.25 15.03 -15.48
C THR A 118 21.95 14.24 -15.70
N HIS A 119 22.02 12.90 -15.66
CA HIS A 119 20.85 12.03 -15.74
C HIS A 119 19.91 12.26 -14.56
N LEU A 120 20.43 12.25 -13.33
CA LEU A 120 19.67 12.53 -12.11
C LEU A 120 18.95 13.88 -12.19
N LEU A 121 19.63 14.95 -12.63
CA LEU A 121 19.02 16.28 -12.75
C LEU A 121 17.81 16.27 -13.70
N LYS A 122 17.89 15.53 -14.80
CA LYS A 122 16.77 15.42 -15.76
C LYS A 122 15.62 14.62 -15.17
N GLU A 123 15.91 13.54 -14.46
CA GLU A 123 14.88 12.69 -13.85
C GLU A 123 14.12 13.43 -12.74
N ILE A 124 14.82 14.12 -11.82
CA ILE A 124 14.15 14.89 -10.75
C ILE A 124 13.41 16.13 -11.26
N THR A 125 13.68 16.58 -12.48
CA THR A 125 13.02 17.75 -13.09
C THR A 125 12.02 17.41 -14.19
N ARG A 126 11.80 16.11 -14.43
CA ARG A 126 10.91 15.59 -15.46
C ARG A 126 9.45 15.96 -15.23
N HIS A 127 9.02 15.98 -13.97
CA HIS A 127 7.64 16.22 -13.56
C HIS A 127 7.56 17.50 -12.74
N GLN A 128 6.84 18.48 -13.29
CA GLN A 128 6.50 19.73 -12.60
C GLN A 128 5.03 19.69 -12.20
N LEU A 129 4.73 20.10 -10.97
CA LEU A 129 3.37 20.40 -10.58
C LEU A 129 2.97 21.76 -11.19
N PRO A 130 1.73 21.90 -11.69
CA PRO A 130 1.18 23.23 -11.89
C PRO A 130 1.17 23.98 -10.56
N PRO A 131 1.23 25.33 -10.58
CA PRO A 131 0.92 26.12 -9.39
C PRO A 131 -0.43 25.63 -8.85
N THR A 132 -0.45 25.16 -7.61
CA THR A 132 -1.57 24.42 -7.02
C THR A 132 -2.90 25.14 -7.16
N ASP A 133 -3.89 24.45 -7.73
CA ASP A 133 -5.30 24.83 -7.67
C ASP A 133 -5.94 24.28 -6.38
N LYS A 134 -6.32 25.21 -5.50
CA LYS A 134 -7.35 25.14 -4.45
C LYS A 134 -7.54 23.82 -3.69
N THR A 135 -6.96 23.74 -2.49
CA THR A 135 -7.58 23.07 -1.35
C THR A 135 -8.26 24.10 -0.42
N ASN A 136 -9.16 23.65 0.46
CA ASN A 136 -9.93 24.49 1.37
C ASN A 136 -9.21 24.82 2.70
N ASP A 137 -7.88 24.74 2.78
CA ASP A 137 -7.14 25.12 4.00
C ASP A 137 -6.83 26.64 4.05
N MET A 138 -7.17 27.24 5.18
CA MET A 138 -6.99 28.66 5.49
C MET A 138 -5.52 29.10 5.37
N LEU A 139 -4.59 28.29 5.89
CA LEU A 139 -3.16 28.64 5.85
C LEU A 139 -2.61 28.56 4.42
N GLU A 140 -3.00 27.54 3.67
CA GLU A 140 -2.59 27.38 2.26
C GLU A 140 -3.07 28.56 1.42
N GLY A 141 -4.32 29.01 1.63
CA GLY A 141 -4.83 30.23 1.00
C GLY A 141 -3.99 31.47 1.32
N ILE A 142 -3.62 31.67 2.60
CA ILE A 142 -2.77 32.78 3.03
C ILE A 142 -1.36 32.69 2.40
N VAL A 143 -0.77 31.49 2.38
CA VAL A 143 0.56 31.25 1.79
C VAL A 143 0.56 31.53 0.28
N THR A 144 -0.47 31.07 -0.42
CA THR A 144 -0.66 31.33 -1.86
C THR A 144 -0.78 32.83 -2.12
N TYR A 145 -1.62 33.54 -1.37
CA TYR A 145 -1.72 35.00 -1.46
C TYR A 145 -0.37 35.69 -1.21
N ILE A 146 0.39 35.24 -0.20
CA ILE A 146 1.73 35.79 0.06
C ILE A 146 2.64 35.61 -1.16
N ARG A 147 2.66 34.41 -1.76
CA ARG A 147 3.49 34.08 -2.94
C ARG A 147 3.15 34.95 -4.15
N GLU A 148 1.86 35.16 -4.42
CA GLU A 148 1.37 35.98 -5.54
C GLU A 148 1.66 37.48 -5.34
N HIS A 149 1.65 37.96 -4.09
CA HIS A 149 1.83 39.37 -3.74
C HIS A 149 3.19 39.67 -3.07
N LEU A 150 4.23 38.83 -3.27
CA LEU A 150 5.54 38.99 -2.61
C LEU A 150 6.21 40.35 -2.87
N GLN A 151 5.94 40.92 -4.04
CA GLN A 151 6.40 42.23 -4.50
C GLN A 151 5.43 43.36 -4.13
N GLU A 152 4.61 43.18 -3.10
CA GLU A 152 3.72 44.20 -2.55
C GLU A 152 3.91 44.35 -1.04
N ARG A 153 3.27 45.36 -0.43
CA ARG A 153 3.29 45.55 1.02
C ARG A 153 2.29 44.60 1.70
N ILE A 154 2.78 43.44 2.13
CA ILE A 154 1.99 42.48 2.93
C ILE A 154 2.20 42.76 4.43
N THR A 155 1.11 42.91 5.18
CA THR A 155 1.08 42.96 6.65
C THR A 155 0.03 41.99 7.18
N LEU A 156 0.08 41.66 8.48
CA LEU A 156 -0.96 40.88 9.14
C LEU A 156 -2.34 41.55 9.02
N GLU A 157 -2.39 42.88 9.03
CA GLU A 157 -3.63 43.64 8.86
C GLU A 157 -4.20 43.46 7.45
N THR A 158 -3.35 43.47 6.42
CA THR A 158 -3.79 43.21 5.03
C THR A 158 -4.36 41.80 4.89
N LEU A 159 -3.68 40.79 5.45
CA LEU A 159 -4.15 39.40 5.42
C LEU A 159 -5.43 39.22 6.22
N SER A 160 -5.52 39.83 7.40
CA SER A 160 -6.71 39.81 8.26
C SER A 160 -7.96 40.30 7.51
N LYS A 161 -7.83 41.40 6.75
CA LYS A 161 -8.92 41.95 5.93
C LYS A 161 -9.29 41.03 4.75
N ASN A 162 -8.31 40.47 4.06
CA ASN A 162 -8.56 39.66 2.87
C ASN A 162 -9.16 38.28 3.19
N PHE A 163 -8.79 37.72 4.34
CA PHE A 163 -9.21 36.37 4.76
C PHE A 163 -10.26 36.39 5.88
N TYR A 164 -10.76 37.56 6.27
CA TYR A 164 -11.84 37.73 7.26
C TYR A 164 -11.56 37.08 8.63
N VAL A 165 -10.31 37.13 9.09
CA VAL A 165 -9.87 36.61 10.40
C VAL A 165 -9.02 37.61 11.15
N SER A 166 -8.81 37.44 12.45
CA SER A 166 -7.96 38.34 13.23
C SER A 166 -6.46 38.16 12.91
N SER A 167 -5.69 39.25 12.96
CA SER A 167 -4.22 39.22 12.87
C SER A 167 -3.57 38.28 13.90
N SER A 168 -4.16 38.17 15.09
CA SER A 168 -3.71 37.27 16.15
C SER A 168 -3.90 35.80 15.75
N TYR A 169 -5.03 35.46 15.12
CA TYR A 169 -5.28 34.11 14.63
C TYR A 169 -4.27 33.72 13.55
N ILE A 170 -3.98 34.60 12.59
CA ILE A 170 -2.94 34.35 11.57
C ILE A 170 -1.56 34.13 12.23
N SER A 171 -1.21 34.94 13.23
CA SER A 171 0.06 34.79 13.95
C SER A 171 0.16 33.44 14.66
N ILE A 172 -0.92 32.98 15.27
CA ILE A 172 -1.03 31.66 15.90
C ILE A 172 -0.90 30.55 14.86
N LEU A 173 -1.59 30.65 13.72
CA LEU A 173 -1.52 29.67 12.64
C LEU A 173 -0.09 29.48 12.14
N PHE A 174 0.62 30.58 11.84
CA PHE A 174 2.03 30.50 11.45
C PHE A 174 2.89 29.84 12.54
N LYS A 175 2.69 30.19 13.81
CA LYS A 175 3.49 29.61 14.89
C LYS A 175 3.21 28.11 15.10
N GLN A 176 1.95 27.68 15.00
CA GLN A 176 1.55 26.29 15.23
C GLN A 176 1.84 25.39 14.03
N GLN A 177 1.48 25.82 12.82
CA GLN A 177 1.58 24.99 11.63
C GLN A 177 2.95 25.12 10.94
N MET A 178 3.53 26.31 10.88
CA MET A 178 4.83 26.54 10.20
C MET A 178 6.03 26.55 11.17
N ASN A 179 5.82 26.45 12.48
CA ASN A 179 6.85 26.60 13.52
C ASN A 179 7.73 27.87 13.35
N MET A 180 7.17 28.90 12.70
CA MET A 180 7.85 30.15 12.33
C MET A 180 6.86 31.30 12.44
N ASN A 181 7.31 32.50 12.82
CA ASN A 181 6.40 33.65 12.82
C ASN A 181 6.18 34.21 11.40
N PHE A 182 5.07 34.92 11.19
CA PHE A 182 4.71 35.49 9.89
C PHE A 182 5.83 36.37 9.27
N TYR A 183 6.50 37.20 10.08
CA TYR A 183 7.53 38.11 9.57
C TYR A 183 8.78 37.35 9.11
N GLU A 184 9.20 36.33 9.86
CA GLU A 184 10.28 35.43 9.47
C GLU A 184 9.95 34.65 8.21
N TYR A 185 8.71 34.16 8.10
CA TYR A 185 8.24 33.48 6.91
C TYR A 185 8.30 34.39 5.68
N LEU A 186 7.71 35.58 5.76
CA LEU A 186 7.69 36.55 4.65
C LEU A 186 9.10 37.00 4.26
N THR A 187 9.94 37.33 5.24
CA THR A 187 11.31 37.81 4.96
C THR A 187 12.22 36.73 4.41
N SER A 188 12.12 35.49 4.89
CA SER A 188 12.88 34.36 4.34
C SER A 188 12.45 34.03 2.92
N LEU A 189 11.14 34.03 2.64
CA LEU A 189 10.59 33.75 1.32
C LEU A 189 11.00 34.82 0.29
N ARG A 190 10.95 36.11 0.67
CA ARG A 190 11.46 37.21 -0.17
C ARG A 190 12.95 37.07 -0.46
N VAL A 191 13.75 36.68 0.52
CA VAL A 191 15.17 36.41 0.28
C VAL A 191 15.33 35.29 -0.73
N ALA A 192 14.67 34.14 -0.55
CA ALA A 192 14.74 33.00 -1.46
C ALA A 192 14.39 33.39 -2.90
N LYS A 193 13.23 34.03 -3.10
CA LYS A 193 12.81 34.44 -4.45
C LYS A 193 13.68 35.54 -5.06
N SER A 194 14.26 36.43 -4.25
CA SER A 194 15.24 37.41 -4.75
C SER A 194 16.55 36.78 -5.24
N MET A 195 16.84 35.52 -4.90
CA MET A 195 18.09 34.87 -5.30
C MET A 195 18.17 34.64 -6.81
N GLU A 196 17.04 34.55 -7.51
CA GLU A 196 17.02 34.52 -8.99
C GLU A 196 17.62 35.83 -9.55
N ASP A 197 17.26 36.98 -8.97
CA ASP A 197 17.82 38.27 -9.38
C ASP A 197 19.29 38.44 -9.00
N VAL A 198 19.72 37.89 -7.87
CA VAL A 198 21.12 37.91 -7.44
C VAL A 198 21.99 37.01 -8.30
N SER A 199 21.48 35.84 -8.69
CA SER A 199 22.25 34.76 -9.30
C SER A 199 22.16 34.72 -10.83
N MET A 200 21.01 35.12 -11.40
CA MET A 200 20.79 35.08 -12.84
C MET A 200 20.92 36.44 -13.53
N HIS A 201 20.74 37.55 -12.81
CA HIS A 201 20.71 38.89 -13.39
C HIS A 201 21.83 39.79 -12.86
N ASP A 202 22.23 40.78 -13.66
CA ASP A 202 23.19 41.82 -13.24
C ASP A 202 22.50 43.03 -12.58
N LYS A 203 21.48 42.74 -11.75
CA LYS A 203 20.72 43.78 -11.05
C LYS A 203 21.53 44.33 -9.87
N LYS A 204 21.52 45.65 -9.70
CA LYS A 204 22.11 46.29 -8.51
C LYS A 204 21.30 45.93 -7.26
N VAL A 205 21.98 45.72 -6.13
CA VAL A 205 21.33 45.35 -4.84
C VAL A 205 20.22 46.34 -4.44
N LYS A 206 20.38 47.63 -4.73
CA LYS A 206 19.34 48.65 -4.50
C LYS A 206 18.06 48.38 -5.30
N THR A 207 18.19 47.93 -6.55
CA THR A 207 17.07 47.58 -7.42
C THR A 207 16.38 46.31 -6.92
N ILE A 208 17.15 45.30 -6.52
CA ILE A 208 16.62 44.05 -5.95
C ILE A 208 15.83 44.36 -4.66
N ALA A 209 16.40 45.15 -3.76
CA ALA A 209 15.72 45.55 -2.52
C ALA A 209 14.38 46.26 -2.80
N HIS A 210 14.33 47.15 -3.80
CA HIS A 210 13.09 47.82 -4.20
C HIS A 210 12.06 46.84 -4.79
N LEU A 211 12.47 45.95 -5.70
CA LEU A 211 11.60 44.97 -6.34
C LEU A 211 10.92 44.05 -5.31
N TRP A 212 11.68 43.60 -4.30
CA TRP A 212 11.19 42.72 -3.24
C TRP A 212 10.65 43.49 -2.01
N HIS A 213 10.28 44.77 -2.17
CA HIS A 213 9.62 45.58 -1.17
C HIS A 213 10.35 45.70 0.18
N TYR A 214 11.68 45.79 0.14
CA TYR A 214 12.48 46.17 1.30
C TYR A 214 12.58 47.70 1.42
N PRO A 215 12.46 48.28 2.63
CA PRO A 215 12.52 49.74 2.81
C PRO A 215 13.85 50.37 2.38
N SER A 216 14.94 49.59 2.40
CA SER A 216 16.27 50.03 1.99
C SER A 216 17.12 48.85 1.55
N ALA A 217 18.17 49.13 0.76
CA ALA A 217 19.19 48.14 0.42
C ALA A 217 19.87 47.56 1.66
N THR A 218 20.04 48.36 2.72
CA THR A 218 20.61 47.92 3.99
C THR A 218 19.75 46.85 4.66
N ASN A 219 18.43 47.04 4.72
CA ASN A 219 17.52 46.05 5.30
C ASN A 219 17.54 44.73 4.53
N TYR A 220 17.58 44.80 3.19
CA TYR A 220 17.75 43.60 2.36
C TYR A 220 19.08 42.89 2.65
N ILE A 221 20.20 43.61 2.71
CA ILE A 221 21.53 43.03 2.97
C ILE A 221 21.57 42.37 4.35
N ILE A 222 20.96 42.97 5.38
CA ILE A 222 20.87 42.40 6.73
C ILE A 222 20.11 41.08 6.70
N HIS A 223 18.92 41.04 6.10
CA HIS A 223 18.11 39.83 6.01
C HIS A 223 18.74 38.76 5.13
N PHE A 224 19.32 39.15 3.99
CA PHE A 224 20.07 38.24 3.14
C PHE A 224 21.25 37.62 3.90
N LYS A 225 22.04 38.43 4.63
CA LYS A 225 23.15 37.94 5.45
C LYS A 225 22.65 37.06 6.61
N LYS A 226 21.50 37.36 7.20
CA LYS A 226 20.87 36.55 8.26
C LYS A 226 20.57 35.13 7.76
N TYR A 227 19.95 35.01 6.59
CA TYR A 227 19.49 33.70 6.08
C TYR A 227 20.55 32.95 5.25
N ILE A 228 21.41 33.66 4.53
CA ILE A 228 22.42 33.06 3.63
C ILE A 228 23.82 33.03 4.27
N GLY A 229 24.03 33.72 5.39
CA GLY A 229 25.32 33.82 6.10
C GLY A 229 26.34 34.78 5.47
N MET A 230 26.05 35.36 4.30
CA MET A 230 26.93 36.29 3.60
C MET A 230 26.18 37.41 2.88
N THR A 231 26.88 38.45 2.42
CA THR A 231 26.24 39.56 1.70
C THR A 231 25.89 39.16 0.25
N PRO A 232 24.87 39.79 -0.39
CA PRO A 232 24.53 39.50 -1.79
C PRO A 232 25.71 39.63 -2.75
N LYS A 233 26.59 40.62 -2.52
CA LYS A 233 27.80 40.83 -3.32
C LYS A 233 28.77 39.65 -3.19
N LYS A 234 29.01 39.16 -1.97
CA LYS A 234 29.89 38.00 -1.72
C LYS A 234 29.29 36.73 -2.31
N TYR A 235 27.97 36.55 -2.17
CA TYR A 235 27.25 35.42 -2.74
C TYR A 235 27.39 35.35 -4.26
N LYS A 236 27.23 36.48 -4.96
CA LYS A 236 27.34 36.56 -6.41
C LYS A 236 28.73 36.19 -6.94
N THR A 237 29.79 36.48 -6.18
CA THR A 237 31.17 36.11 -6.53
C THR A 237 31.55 34.69 -6.12
N LEU A 238 30.69 33.98 -5.38
CA LEU A 238 30.99 32.65 -4.87
C LEU A 238 30.85 31.61 -6.00
N PRO A 239 31.88 30.82 -6.31
CA PRO A 239 31.79 29.80 -7.33
C PRO A 239 30.81 28.69 -6.91
N ALA A 240 30.17 28.07 -7.90
CA ALA A 240 29.13 27.05 -7.70
C ALA A 240 29.55 25.91 -6.76
N ASN A 241 30.79 25.44 -6.86
CA ASN A 241 31.35 24.37 -6.03
C ASN A 241 31.67 24.82 -4.59
N ALA A 242 31.82 26.11 -4.33
CA ALA A 242 32.04 26.64 -2.99
C ALA A 242 30.72 26.83 -2.21
N ARG A 243 29.56 26.77 -2.87
CA ARG A 243 28.25 26.81 -2.21
C ARG A 243 28.07 25.58 -1.31
N SER A 244 27.55 25.77 -0.10
CA SER A 244 27.36 24.69 0.88
C SER A 244 25.97 24.80 1.51
N LEU A 245 25.50 23.67 2.03
CA LEU A 245 24.31 23.63 2.86
C LEU A 245 24.72 24.08 4.27
N SER A 246 23.95 24.99 4.85
CA SER A 246 24.17 25.48 6.21
C SER A 246 22.98 25.10 7.06
N LEU A 247 23.08 23.95 7.71
CA LEU A 247 22.08 23.43 8.65
C LEU A 247 22.73 23.09 9.99
N PRO A 248 21.98 23.11 11.10
CA PRO A 248 22.43 22.50 12.34
C PRO A 248 22.58 20.98 12.14
N ASN A 249 23.48 20.35 12.90
CA ASN A 249 23.59 18.89 13.01
C ASN A 249 23.82 18.14 11.69
N ILE A 250 24.41 18.79 10.69
CA ILE A 250 24.90 18.12 9.49
C ILE A 250 26.42 17.97 9.53
N THR A 251 26.91 16.85 9.02
CA THR A 251 28.34 16.62 8.81
C THR A 251 28.62 16.24 7.35
N SER A 252 29.73 16.73 6.81
CA SER A 252 30.30 16.30 5.53
C SER A 252 31.65 15.61 5.73
N ASP A 253 31.91 15.12 6.94
CA ASP A 253 33.13 14.41 7.28
C ASP A 253 33.19 13.09 6.50
N HIS A 254 34.26 12.92 5.73
CA HIS A 254 34.42 11.75 4.87
C HIS A 254 34.52 10.46 5.69
N ASP A 255 35.13 10.46 6.87
CA ASP A 255 35.28 9.25 7.68
C ASP A 255 33.94 8.79 8.25
N ILE A 256 33.06 9.74 8.60
CA ILE A 256 31.68 9.44 9.01
C ILE A 256 30.89 8.90 7.82
N LEU A 257 30.90 9.62 6.69
CA LEU A 257 30.19 9.22 5.48
C LEU A 257 30.67 7.86 4.94
N ASN A 258 31.96 7.55 5.05
CA ASN A 258 32.51 6.30 4.55
C ASN A 258 32.04 5.07 5.36
N ARG A 259 31.62 5.25 6.61
CA ARG A 259 31.03 4.20 7.46
C ARG A 259 29.56 3.96 7.20
N ILE A 260 28.89 4.89 6.52
CA ILE A 260 27.48 4.75 6.15
C ILE A 260 27.39 3.78 4.97
N GLU A 261 26.56 2.76 5.12
CA GLU A 261 26.15 1.89 4.04
C GLU A 261 24.78 2.35 3.56
N ILE A 262 24.64 2.47 2.24
CA ILE A 262 23.34 2.61 1.60
C ILE A 262 23.06 1.24 1.01
N GLU A 263 21.90 0.65 1.30
CA GLU A 263 21.41 -0.53 0.58
C GLU A 263 21.36 -0.22 -0.92
N THR A 264 22.38 -0.67 -1.64
CA THR A 264 22.44 -0.59 -3.10
C THR A 264 21.73 -1.81 -3.67
N THR A 265 20.60 -1.59 -4.35
CA THR A 265 19.75 -2.58 -5.00
C THR A 265 20.40 -3.35 -6.17
N GLU A 266 21.74 -3.37 -6.32
CA GLU A 266 22.40 -4.14 -7.39
C GLU A 266 22.77 -5.57 -6.99
N LYS A 267 23.01 -5.86 -5.71
CA LYS A 267 23.35 -7.23 -5.25
C LYS A 267 22.16 -8.12 -4.95
N GLU A 268 20.97 -7.56 -4.76
CA GLU A 268 19.76 -8.29 -4.38
C GLU A 268 18.76 -8.50 -5.54
N ARG A 269 19.11 -8.15 -6.78
CA ARG A 269 18.18 -8.29 -7.93
C ARG A 269 17.96 -9.73 -8.40
N ASP A 270 18.86 -10.62 -8.03
CA ASP A 270 18.87 -11.99 -8.49
C ASP A 270 18.58 -12.91 -7.31
N VAL A 271 17.48 -13.66 -7.39
CA VAL A 271 17.05 -14.59 -6.34
C VAL A 271 17.29 -16.00 -6.82
N THR A 272 17.93 -16.84 -6.00
CA THR A 272 18.06 -18.26 -6.29
C THR A 272 17.00 -19.05 -5.53
N VAL A 273 16.32 -19.94 -6.24
CA VAL A 273 15.26 -20.81 -5.71
C VAL A 273 15.72 -22.26 -5.89
N PHE A 274 15.85 -22.97 -4.76
CA PHE A 274 16.25 -24.37 -4.74
C PHE A 274 15.04 -25.23 -4.43
N ILE A 275 14.71 -26.16 -5.33
CA ILE A 275 13.61 -27.11 -5.15
C ILE A 275 14.19 -28.39 -4.55
N ASP A 276 13.91 -28.59 -3.28
CA ASP A 276 14.25 -29.77 -2.51
C ASP A 276 12.99 -30.42 -1.97
N ASP A 277 12.74 -31.67 -2.37
CA ASP A 277 11.58 -32.44 -1.91
C ASP A 277 11.52 -32.56 -0.38
N THR A 278 12.67 -32.60 0.28
CA THR A 278 12.74 -32.72 1.75
C THR A 278 12.35 -31.44 2.48
N ALA A 279 12.48 -30.29 1.81
CA ALA A 279 12.08 -28.98 2.34
C ALA A 279 10.57 -28.73 2.19
N ILE A 280 9.86 -29.46 1.33
CA ILE A 280 8.41 -29.35 1.12
C ILE A 280 7.68 -30.18 2.19
N ASN A 281 7.71 -29.70 3.44
CA ASN A 281 7.18 -30.40 4.60
C ASN A 281 6.26 -29.55 5.49
N GLU A 282 6.11 -28.26 5.18
CA GLU A 282 5.23 -27.35 5.91
C GLU A 282 3.77 -27.58 5.53
N ALA A 283 2.85 -27.09 6.38
CA ALA A 283 1.42 -27.22 6.14
C ALA A 283 1.02 -26.62 4.79
N ALA A 284 0.04 -27.24 4.14
CA ALA A 284 -0.55 -26.70 2.92
C ALA A 284 -1.10 -25.30 3.19
N PHE A 285 -1.06 -24.44 2.17
CA PHE A 285 -1.52 -23.08 2.28
C PHE A 285 -3.03 -23.03 2.55
N SER A 286 -3.41 -22.63 3.76
CA SER A 286 -4.81 -22.44 4.16
C SER A 286 -5.22 -20.99 3.94
N TYR A 287 -5.89 -20.72 2.82
CA TYR A 287 -6.58 -19.44 2.58
C TYR A 287 -8.10 -19.68 2.64
N PHE A 288 -8.84 -18.77 3.29
CA PHE A 288 -10.30 -18.84 3.29
C PHE A 288 -10.84 -18.03 2.14
N ASN A 289 -11.91 -18.60 1.64
CA ASN A 289 -12.62 -18.23 0.46
C ASN A 289 -14.03 -17.83 0.94
N LEU A 290 -14.10 -16.92 1.92
CA LEU A 290 -15.36 -16.31 2.34
C LEU A 290 -15.71 -15.25 1.30
N VAL A 291 -16.48 -15.67 0.30
CA VAL A 291 -16.93 -14.78 -0.76
C VAL A 291 -18.10 -13.97 -0.23
N ASP A 292 -17.84 -12.71 0.11
CA ASP A 292 -18.83 -11.80 0.67
C ASP A 292 -19.73 -11.27 -0.45
N ILE A 293 -21.03 -11.59 -0.37
CA ILE A 293 -22.03 -11.12 -1.32
C ILE A 293 -22.80 -9.92 -0.79
N GLY A 294 -22.49 -9.43 0.41
CA GLY A 294 -23.19 -8.33 1.06
C GLY A 294 -24.55 -8.75 1.59
N SER A 295 -25.61 -8.33 0.90
CA SER A 295 -27.01 -8.48 1.33
C SER A 295 -27.65 -9.80 0.88
N TYR A 296 -28.76 -10.16 1.53
CA TYR A 296 -29.57 -11.32 1.13
C TYR A 296 -30.20 -11.18 -0.26
N GLU A 297 -30.29 -9.95 -0.78
CA GLU A 297 -30.81 -9.69 -2.13
C GLU A 297 -29.88 -10.27 -3.21
N ASN A 298 -28.57 -10.31 -2.95
CA ASN A 298 -27.56 -10.77 -3.91
C ASN A 298 -27.45 -12.31 -3.99
N ILE A 299 -28.21 -13.06 -3.17
CA ILE A 299 -28.22 -14.54 -3.22
C ILE A 299 -28.60 -15.03 -4.62
N ASP A 300 -29.55 -14.36 -5.27
CA ASP A 300 -29.99 -14.75 -6.62
C ASP A 300 -28.87 -14.60 -7.67
N MET A 301 -27.90 -13.69 -7.46
CA MET A 301 -26.70 -13.58 -8.31
C MET A 301 -25.79 -14.79 -8.17
N ILE A 302 -25.86 -15.55 -7.08
CA ILE A 302 -25.09 -16.78 -6.91
C ILE A 302 -25.87 -17.98 -7.41
N ILE A 303 -27.16 -18.06 -7.09
CA ILE A 303 -28.00 -19.23 -7.41
C ILE A 303 -28.36 -19.31 -8.89
N ASN A 304 -28.66 -18.17 -9.52
CA ASN A 304 -29.18 -18.13 -10.89
C ASN A 304 -28.10 -17.86 -11.95
N GLU A 305 -26.88 -17.53 -11.54
CA GLU A 305 -25.80 -17.24 -12.47
C GLU A 305 -25.31 -18.52 -13.17
N PRO A 306 -25.36 -18.58 -14.51
CA PRO A 306 -24.78 -19.67 -15.27
C PRO A 306 -23.28 -19.84 -14.98
N ILE A 307 -22.59 -18.80 -14.50
CA ILE A 307 -21.17 -18.87 -14.12
C ILE A 307 -20.94 -19.87 -12.98
N PHE A 308 -21.86 -20.01 -12.02
CA PHE A 308 -21.76 -21.01 -10.94
C PHE A 308 -22.12 -22.42 -11.44
N LEU A 309 -22.92 -22.53 -12.51
CA LEU A 309 -23.27 -23.80 -13.17
C LEU A 309 -22.24 -24.28 -14.22
N TYR A 310 -21.57 -23.37 -14.93
CA TYR A 310 -20.65 -23.66 -16.05
C TYR A 310 -19.18 -23.36 -15.77
N LYS A 311 -18.83 -22.43 -14.88
CA LYS A 311 -17.42 -22.15 -14.47
C LYS A 311 -17.00 -22.84 -13.17
N ASN A 312 -17.87 -23.71 -12.65
CA ASN A 312 -17.47 -24.89 -11.89
C ASN A 312 -16.69 -24.60 -10.59
N PHE A 313 -17.18 -23.68 -9.75
CA PHE A 313 -16.75 -23.58 -8.33
C PHE A 313 -16.94 -24.91 -7.57
N SER A 314 -17.74 -25.84 -8.10
CA SER A 314 -17.89 -27.21 -7.62
C SER A 314 -16.75 -28.17 -8.01
N ASN A 315 -16.02 -27.92 -9.12
CA ASN A 315 -14.88 -28.75 -9.54
C ASN A 315 -13.58 -28.36 -8.83
N TYR A 316 -13.43 -27.08 -8.50
CA TYR A 316 -12.40 -26.66 -7.57
C TYR A 316 -12.92 -27.04 -6.18
N LYS A 317 -12.32 -28.05 -5.55
CA LYS A 317 -12.62 -28.48 -4.17
C LYS A 317 -12.22 -27.39 -3.15
N LEU A 318 -12.71 -26.18 -3.36
CA LEU A 318 -12.60 -25.07 -2.46
C LEU A 318 -13.59 -25.33 -1.32
N SER A 319 -13.10 -25.46 -0.10
CA SER A 319 -13.92 -25.30 1.10
C SER A 319 -14.27 -23.80 1.28
N SER A 320 -14.92 -23.22 0.27
CA SER A 320 -15.40 -21.82 0.28
C SER A 320 -16.74 -21.71 0.97
N TYR A 321 -16.93 -20.57 1.63
CA TYR A 321 -18.22 -20.17 2.16
C TYR A 321 -18.73 -18.99 1.34
N ILE A 322 -19.99 -19.03 0.91
CA ILE A 322 -20.69 -17.80 0.52
C ILE A 322 -21.04 -17.08 1.81
N TYR A 323 -20.45 -15.92 2.02
CA TYR A 323 -20.64 -15.11 3.21
C TYR A 323 -21.67 -14.02 2.95
N ILE A 324 -22.66 -13.93 3.83
CA ILE A 324 -23.65 -12.86 3.83
C ILE A 324 -23.34 -11.99 5.04
N SER A 325 -22.68 -10.85 4.80
CA SER A 325 -22.25 -9.92 5.84
C SER A 325 -23.38 -9.08 6.41
N GLU A 326 -24.50 -8.95 5.70
CA GLU A 326 -25.72 -8.35 6.23
C GLU A 326 -26.25 -9.17 7.43
N PRO A 327 -26.47 -8.53 8.60
CA PRO A 327 -27.13 -9.18 9.72
C PRO A 327 -28.53 -9.67 9.34
N ILE A 328 -28.83 -10.94 9.62
CA ILE A 328 -30.11 -11.55 9.25
C ILE A 328 -31.32 -10.88 9.89
N GLU A 329 -31.14 -10.20 11.03
CA GLU A 329 -32.19 -9.41 11.68
C GLU A 329 -32.79 -8.33 10.76
N ASN A 330 -32.02 -7.79 9.82
CA ASN A 330 -32.50 -6.82 8.83
C ASN A 330 -33.43 -7.51 7.83
N ALA A 331 -32.97 -8.63 7.27
CA ALA A 331 -33.78 -9.44 6.35
C ALA A 331 -35.08 -9.95 6.99
N ILE A 332 -35.07 -10.28 8.28
CA ILE A 332 -36.26 -10.69 9.04
C ILE A 332 -37.26 -9.52 9.19
N LYS A 333 -36.78 -8.29 9.43
CA LYS A 333 -37.65 -7.12 9.62
C LYS A 333 -38.35 -6.72 8.32
N ASP A 334 -37.64 -6.76 7.21
CA ASP A 334 -38.15 -6.25 5.93
C ASP A 334 -38.96 -7.30 5.17
N GLN A 335 -38.42 -8.50 4.98
CA GLN A 335 -39.01 -9.53 4.09
C GLN A 335 -38.68 -10.97 4.55
N ALA A 336 -39.05 -11.33 5.78
CA ALA A 336 -38.71 -12.63 6.39
C ALA A 336 -39.04 -13.87 5.51
N GLN A 337 -40.19 -13.89 4.83
CA GLN A 337 -40.56 -15.03 3.97
C GLN A 337 -39.65 -15.15 2.75
N GLU A 338 -39.28 -14.03 2.13
CA GLU A 338 -38.39 -14.03 0.97
C GLU A 338 -36.98 -14.46 1.34
N ALA A 339 -36.44 -13.92 2.44
CA ALA A 339 -35.14 -14.32 2.98
C ALA A 339 -35.10 -15.82 3.28
N LEU A 340 -36.17 -16.36 3.89
CA LEU A 340 -36.30 -17.79 4.18
C LEU A 340 -36.25 -18.64 2.91
N ILE A 341 -36.96 -18.23 1.85
CA ILE A 341 -36.96 -18.91 0.55
C ILE A 341 -35.56 -18.87 -0.07
N LYS A 342 -34.88 -17.72 -0.07
CA LYS A 342 -33.53 -17.57 -0.63
C LYS A 342 -32.50 -18.43 0.11
N ILE A 343 -32.52 -18.43 1.45
CA ILE A 343 -31.64 -19.27 2.27
C ILE A 343 -31.89 -20.75 2.00
N ARG A 344 -33.15 -21.19 1.93
CA ARG A 344 -33.48 -22.58 1.58
C ARG A 344 -32.97 -22.97 0.19
N LYS A 345 -33.14 -22.09 -0.80
CA LYS A 345 -32.58 -22.33 -2.15
C LYS A 345 -31.06 -22.48 -2.10
N LEU A 346 -30.37 -21.62 -1.34
CA LEU A 346 -28.91 -21.68 -1.20
C LEU A 346 -28.47 -22.98 -0.50
N LEU A 347 -29.11 -23.36 0.61
CA LEU A 347 -28.84 -24.62 1.33
C LEU A 347 -29.01 -25.86 0.44
N LYS A 348 -29.99 -25.83 -0.49
CA LYS A 348 -30.20 -26.90 -1.46
C LYS A 348 -29.03 -27.10 -2.43
N THR A 349 -28.23 -26.07 -2.69
CA THR A 349 -27.06 -26.15 -3.59
C THR A 349 -25.88 -26.91 -2.99
N LYS A 350 -25.90 -27.23 -1.69
CA LYS A 350 -24.78 -27.82 -0.91
C LYS A 350 -23.53 -26.95 -0.84
N ILE A 351 -23.58 -25.70 -1.30
CA ILE A 351 -22.53 -24.72 -1.09
C ILE A 351 -22.47 -24.39 0.41
N SER A 352 -21.26 -24.24 0.96
CA SER A 352 -21.13 -23.85 2.37
C SER A 352 -21.52 -22.39 2.55
N ILE A 353 -22.23 -22.06 3.62
CA ILE A 353 -22.77 -20.71 3.86
C ILE A 353 -22.20 -20.16 5.16
N ALA A 354 -21.71 -18.93 5.14
CA ALA A 354 -21.30 -18.19 6.33
C ALA A 354 -22.32 -17.08 6.61
N LEU A 355 -22.76 -16.95 7.86
CA LEU A 355 -23.81 -16.02 8.26
C LEU A 355 -23.43 -15.28 9.53
N LYS A 356 -23.68 -13.98 9.55
CA LYS A 356 -23.53 -13.16 10.75
C LYS A 356 -24.76 -13.30 11.66
N ILE A 357 -24.52 -13.72 12.91
CA ILE A 357 -25.55 -13.90 13.94
C ILE A 357 -25.33 -12.89 15.06
N THR A 358 -26.27 -11.95 15.16
CA THR A 358 -26.26 -10.83 16.11
C THR A 358 -27.17 -11.08 17.31
N ASP A 359 -28.18 -11.93 17.16
CA ASP A 359 -29.09 -12.31 18.24
C ASP A 359 -29.51 -13.79 18.16
N ILE A 360 -30.11 -14.32 19.22
CA ILE A 360 -30.53 -15.73 19.24
C ILE A 360 -31.74 -16.01 18.32
N LYS A 361 -32.53 -14.98 17.96
CA LYS A 361 -33.69 -15.13 17.07
C LYS A 361 -33.24 -15.44 15.65
N SER A 362 -32.17 -14.79 15.22
CA SER A 362 -31.43 -14.99 13.97
C SER A 362 -30.98 -16.44 13.81
N TYR A 363 -30.40 -17.03 14.85
CA TYR A 363 -30.05 -18.45 14.88
C TYR A 363 -31.29 -19.34 14.72
N TYR A 364 -32.36 -19.10 15.48
CA TYR A 364 -33.58 -19.91 15.36
C TYR A 364 -34.23 -19.79 13.98
N PHE A 365 -34.14 -18.64 13.32
CA PHE A 365 -34.62 -18.46 11.96
C PHE A 365 -33.86 -19.36 10.97
N ILE A 366 -32.54 -19.48 11.12
CA ILE A 366 -31.72 -20.41 10.31
C ILE A 366 -32.06 -21.86 10.61
N ILE A 367 -32.22 -22.23 11.88
CA ILE A 367 -32.62 -23.59 12.24
C ILE A 367 -33.98 -23.95 11.63
N LYS A 368 -34.94 -23.03 11.68
CA LYS A 368 -36.24 -23.20 11.03
C LYS A 368 -36.09 -23.36 9.51
N ALA A 369 -35.21 -22.61 8.86
CA ALA A 369 -34.96 -22.76 7.43
C ALA A 369 -34.47 -24.17 7.06
N ILE A 370 -33.58 -24.73 7.89
CA ILE A 370 -33.05 -26.09 7.74
C ILE A 370 -34.15 -27.14 8.00
N GLU A 371 -34.90 -27.00 9.10
CA GLU A 371 -36.02 -27.89 9.48
C GLU A 371 -37.09 -27.95 8.38
N ASP A 372 -37.55 -26.79 7.91
CA ASP A 372 -38.58 -26.68 6.88
C ASP A 372 -38.11 -27.28 5.54
N LEU A 373 -36.84 -27.11 5.20
CA LEU A 373 -36.26 -27.70 3.99
C LEU A 373 -36.22 -29.23 4.08
N HIS A 374 -35.79 -29.78 5.22
CA HIS A 374 -35.78 -31.23 5.44
C HIS A 374 -37.19 -31.83 5.39
N PHE A 375 -38.17 -31.17 6.01
CA PHE A 375 -39.56 -31.58 5.99
C PHE A 375 -40.10 -31.67 4.54
N LEU A 376 -39.92 -30.62 3.75
CA LEU A 376 -40.37 -30.58 2.35
C LEU A 376 -39.73 -31.66 1.46
N GLU A 377 -38.46 -32.01 1.69
CA GLU A 377 -37.78 -33.06 0.92
C GLU A 377 -38.21 -34.47 1.33
N SER A 378 -38.49 -34.68 2.62
CA SER A 378 -38.95 -35.97 3.15
C SER A 378 -40.33 -36.39 2.62
N GLU A 379 -41.19 -35.44 2.25
CA GLU A 379 -42.51 -35.73 1.65
C GLU A 379 -42.45 -36.09 0.16
N HIS A 380 -41.33 -35.83 -0.53
CA HIS A 380 -41.24 -35.88 -2.00
C HIS A 380 -40.12 -36.75 -2.58
N SER A 381 -39.29 -37.44 -1.77
CA SER A 381 -38.26 -38.37 -2.28
C SER A 381 -37.87 -39.48 -1.30
N SER A 382 -37.57 -40.67 -1.84
CA SER A 382 -37.07 -41.87 -1.13
C SER A 382 -35.53 -41.96 -1.06
N VAL A 383 -34.82 -40.88 -1.40
CA VAL A 383 -33.35 -40.78 -1.41
C VAL A 383 -32.93 -39.84 -0.26
N PRO A 384 -31.80 -40.06 0.45
CA PRO A 384 -31.42 -39.21 1.56
C PRO A 384 -31.28 -37.74 1.13
N ALA A 385 -32.10 -36.89 1.76
CA ALA A 385 -32.10 -35.45 1.70
C ALA A 385 -30.73 -34.87 2.13
N ILE A 386 -30.26 -33.82 1.45
CA ILE A 386 -29.13 -32.93 1.82
C ILE A 386 -27.99 -33.61 2.63
N SER A 387 -27.31 -34.63 2.09
CA SER A 387 -26.08 -35.11 2.75
C SER A 387 -24.93 -34.11 2.52
N GLY A 388 -24.40 -33.50 3.60
CA GLY A 388 -23.07 -32.86 3.61
C GLY A 388 -23.02 -31.32 3.51
N GLY A 389 -24.11 -30.60 3.79
CA GLY A 389 -24.09 -29.13 3.86
C GLY A 389 -23.31 -28.59 5.06
N LYS A 390 -22.64 -27.44 4.92
CA LYS A 390 -21.90 -26.78 6.00
C LYS A 390 -22.37 -25.34 6.19
N VAL A 391 -22.65 -24.97 7.43
CA VAL A 391 -23.00 -23.60 7.83
C VAL A 391 -22.00 -23.11 8.86
N LEU A 392 -21.41 -21.95 8.62
CA LEU A 392 -20.55 -21.24 9.56
C LEU A 392 -21.31 -20.06 10.15
N LEU A 393 -21.42 -20.00 11.48
CA LEU A 393 -22.06 -18.90 12.18
C LEU A 393 -21.00 -17.99 12.77
N LEU A 394 -20.97 -16.72 12.33
CA LEU A 394 -20.09 -15.68 12.87
C LEU A 394 -20.84 -14.97 14.00
N LEU A 395 -20.31 -15.05 15.22
CA LEU A 395 -20.96 -14.67 16.47
C LEU A 395 -20.27 -13.45 17.08
N ASP A 396 -21.04 -12.44 17.51
CA ASP A 396 -20.53 -11.22 18.15
C ASP A 396 -20.90 -11.20 19.65
N LEU A 397 -19.89 -11.28 20.54
CA LEU A 397 -20.09 -11.31 22.00
C LEU A 397 -20.67 -10.01 22.58
N LYS A 398 -20.57 -8.87 21.87
CA LYS A 398 -21.26 -7.65 22.32
C LYS A 398 -22.76 -7.75 22.19
N GLN A 399 -23.25 -8.63 21.33
CA GLN A 399 -24.66 -8.75 20.98
C GLN A 399 -25.27 -10.07 21.47
N LEU A 400 -24.46 -11.13 21.58
CA LEU A 400 -24.86 -12.45 22.06
C LEU A 400 -24.29 -12.76 23.45
N ALA A 401 -25.15 -13.25 24.34
CA ALA A 401 -24.71 -13.76 25.63
C ALA A 401 -24.07 -15.16 25.48
N ILE A 402 -23.02 -15.44 26.27
CA ILE A 402 -22.32 -16.73 26.31
C ILE A 402 -23.28 -17.93 26.46
N LYS A 403 -24.29 -17.80 27.34
CA LYS A 403 -25.31 -18.84 27.57
C LYS A 403 -26.14 -19.18 26.32
N ASP A 404 -26.30 -18.24 25.40
CA ASP A 404 -27.07 -18.43 24.17
C ASP A 404 -26.19 -19.06 23.09
N ILE A 405 -24.89 -18.75 23.06
CA ILE A 405 -23.90 -19.42 22.20
C ILE A 405 -23.79 -20.90 22.57
N GLN A 406 -23.79 -21.24 23.87
CA GLN A 406 -23.77 -22.63 24.36
C GLN A 406 -24.99 -23.46 23.91
N ARG A 407 -26.09 -22.83 23.48
CA ARG A 407 -27.29 -23.51 22.98
C ARG A 407 -27.23 -23.80 21.48
N ILE A 408 -26.23 -23.28 20.76
CA ILE A 408 -26.05 -23.56 19.33
C ILE A 408 -25.72 -25.04 19.16
N LYS A 409 -26.53 -25.72 18.36
CA LYS A 409 -26.32 -27.13 18.02
C LYS A 409 -25.23 -27.22 16.97
N LYS A 410 -24.21 -28.06 17.19
CA LYS A 410 -23.12 -28.31 16.23
C LYS A 410 -23.57 -29.12 14.99
N GLN A 411 -24.71 -29.80 15.07
CA GLN A 411 -25.30 -30.52 13.95
C GLN A 411 -26.82 -30.47 14.03
N VAL A 412 -27.47 -30.22 12.89
CA VAL A 412 -28.93 -30.18 12.74
C VAL A 412 -29.31 -30.97 11.50
N TYR A 413 -29.97 -32.12 11.71
CA TYR A 413 -30.10 -33.18 10.70
C TYR A 413 -28.72 -33.54 10.10
N ASP A 414 -28.54 -33.38 8.79
CA ASP A 414 -27.31 -33.70 8.06
C ASP A 414 -26.46 -32.47 7.70
N ILE A 415 -26.77 -31.30 8.29
CA ILE A 415 -26.02 -30.05 8.11
C ILE A 415 -25.09 -29.82 9.31
N GLN A 416 -23.80 -29.68 9.02
CA GLN A 416 -22.77 -29.36 10.01
C GLN A 416 -22.78 -27.86 10.31
N ILE A 417 -22.83 -27.49 11.58
CA ILE A 417 -22.78 -26.10 12.04
C ILE A 417 -21.45 -25.86 12.76
N SER A 418 -20.61 -25.03 12.16
CA SER A 418 -19.39 -24.49 12.77
C SER A 418 -19.64 -23.08 13.31
N THR A 419 -18.86 -22.68 14.30
CA THR A 419 -18.94 -21.35 14.92
C THR A 419 -17.62 -20.60 14.79
N ALA A 420 -17.71 -19.31 14.52
CA ALA A 420 -16.60 -18.38 14.57
C ALA A 420 -16.93 -17.24 15.54
N LEU A 421 -16.04 -16.93 16.45
CA LEU A 421 -16.29 -15.93 17.50
C LEU A 421 -15.47 -14.66 17.28
N ASP A 422 -16.14 -13.51 17.26
CA ASP A 422 -15.49 -12.22 17.09
C ASP A 422 -14.79 -11.76 18.38
N ILE A 423 -13.47 -11.61 18.27
CA ILE A 423 -12.57 -11.17 19.35
C ILE A 423 -11.90 -9.83 19.04
N THR A 424 -12.44 -9.09 18.06
CA THR A 424 -11.85 -7.83 17.60
C THR A 424 -11.79 -6.79 18.72
N ASP A 425 -12.79 -6.77 19.59
CA ASP A 425 -12.86 -5.81 20.69
C ASP A 425 -11.83 -6.11 21.78
N ASP A 426 -11.51 -7.38 22.03
CA ASP A 426 -10.44 -7.80 22.94
C ASP A 426 -9.09 -7.31 22.43
N TYR A 427 -8.83 -7.46 21.13
CA TYR A 427 -7.64 -6.91 20.46
C TYR A 427 -7.56 -5.39 20.59
N ILE A 428 -8.63 -4.67 20.22
CA ILE A 428 -8.68 -3.20 20.29
C ILE A 428 -8.41 -2.72 21.71
N ALA A 429 -8.95 -3.41 22.70
CA ALA A 429 -8.78 -3.06 24.10
C ALA A 429 -7.45 -3.57 24.69
N SER A 430 -6.66 -4.35 23.94
CA SER A 430 -5.44 -5.02 24.39
C SER A 430 -5.66 -5.89 25.65
N HIS A 431 -6.83 -6.54 25.74
CA HIS A 431 -7.17 -7.45 26.84
C HIS A 431 -6.98 -8.90 26.41
N PRO A 432 -6.53 -9.80 27.31
CA PRO A 432 -6.54 -11.21 27.00
C PRO A 432 -7.96 -11.73 26.83
N ILE A 433 -8.13 -12.78 26.02
CA ILE A 433 -9.43 -13.43 25.83
C ILE A 433 -9.88 -14.08 27.15
N ASP A 434 -11.12 -13.83 27.56
CA ASP A 434 -11.70 -14.37 28.80
C ASP A 434 -11.72 -15.92 28.81
N GLU A 435 -11.42 -16.54 29.94
CA GLU A 435 -11.48 -18.00 30.12
C GLU A 435 -12.88 -18.57 29.82
N GLN A 436 -13.94 -17.81 30.12
CA GLN A 436 -15.31 -18.18 29.76
C GLN A 436 -15.50 -18.26 28.24
N VAL A 437 -14.80 -17.41 27.49
CA VAL A 437 -14.82 -17.41 26.03
C VAL A 437 -14.06 -18.62 25.48
N HIS A 438 -12.91 -18.98 26.07
CA HIS A 438 -12.21 -20.22 25.72
C HIS A 438 -13.05 -21.48 25.98
N SER A 439 -13.87 -21.48 27.03
CA SER A 439 -14.76 -22.61 27.37
C SER A 439 -15.87 -22.89 26.35
N LEU A 440 -16.12 -21.96 25.41
CA LEU A 440 -17.11 -22.14 24.35
C LEU A 440 -16.70 -23.17 23.29
N HIS A 441 -15.40 -23.52 23.21
CA HIS A 441 -14.87 -24.46 22.22
C HIS A 441 -15.34 -24.14 20.79
N THR A 442 -15.21 -22.87 20.40
CA THR A 442 -15.55 -22.42 19.04
C THR A 442 -14.58 -23.03 18.02
N ASP A 443 -15.05 -23.21 16.78
CA ASP A 443 -14.21 -23.76 15.71
C ASP A 443 -13.19 -22.71 15.23
N PHE A 444 -13.63 -21.46 15.08
CA PHE A 444 -12.77 -20.36 14.65
C PHE A 444 -12.90 -19.13 15.56
N TYR A 445 -11.93 -18.24 15.47
CA TYR A 445 -12.03 -16.86 15.94
C TYR A 445 -12.06 -15.91 14.74
N THR A 446 -12.63 -14.71 14.88
CA THR A 446 -12.61 -13.70 13.83
C THR A 446 -12.00 -12.37 14.30
N ILE A 447 -11.29 -11.71 13.38
CA ILE A 447 -10.85 -10.32 13.49
C ILE A 447 -11.49 -9.52 12.35
N ASP A 448 -12.25 -8.48 12.70
CA ASP A 448 -12.92 -7.58 11.77
C ASP A 448 -12.11 -6.28 11.61
N PHE A 449 -11.41 -6.16 10.49
CA PHE A 449 -10.54 -5.01 10.23
C PHE A 449 -11.32 -3.70 10.03
N LYS A 450 -12.59 -3.78 9.63
CA LYS A 450 -13.46 -2.59 9.56
C LYS A 450 -13.75 -2.05 10.94
N LYS A 451 -13.97 -2.91 11.94
CA LYS A 451 -14.11 -2.49 13.34
C LYS A 451 -12.83 -1.82 13.86
N ILE A 452 -11.67 -2.42 13.58
CA ILE A 452 -10.35 -1.86 13.95
C ILE A 452 -10.13 -0.48 13.32
N ARG A 453 -10.30 -0.38 12.00
CA ARG A 453 -10.15 0.87 11.25
C ARG A 453 -11.08 1.96 11.77
N ASN A 454 -12.35 1.63 12.02
CA ASN A 454 -13.32 2.57 12.57
C ASN A 454 -12.95 3.04 13.97
N HIS A 455 -12.45 2.16 14.83
CA HIS A 455 -11.98 2.53 16.18
C HIS A 455 -10.86 3.57 16.12
N TYR A 456 -9.78 3.29 15.39
CA TYR A 456 -8.65 4.23 15.30
C TYR A 456 -9.02 5.54 14.62
N ARG A 457 -9.89 5.50 13.59
CA ARG A 457 -10.42 6.71 12.93
C ARG A 457 -11.23 7.57 13.90
N ASN A 458 -12.14 6.98 14.66
CA ASN A 458 -12.96 7.70 15.63
C ASN A 458 -12.12 8.28 16.78
N ALA A 459 -11.08 7.56 17.19
CA ALA A 459 -10.13 8.01 18.21
C ALA A 459 -9.10 9.02 17.68
N LYS A 460 -9.06 9.30 16.36
CA LYS A 460 -8.03 10.11 15.68
C LYS A 460 -6.61 9.61 15.94
N ILE A 461 -6.46 8.30 16.12
CA ILE A 461 -5.17 7.64 16.32
C ILE A 461 -4.65 7.21 14.95
N HIS A 462 -3.41 7.55 14.64
CA HIS A 462 -2.71 7.04 13.48
C HIS A 462 -1.68 6.01 13.93
N ILE A 463 -1.80 4.79 13.40
CA ILE A 463 -0.86 3.70 13.68
C ILE A 463 -0.26 3.27 12.34
N PRO A 464 1.08 3.28 12.19
CA PRO A 464 1.74 2.73 11.01
C PRO A 464 1.34 1.27 10.76
N PHE A 465 1.17 0.88 9.49
CA PHE A 465 0.73 -0.47 9.10
C PHE A 465 1.56 -1.57 9.79
N LYS A 466 2.90 -1.51 9.71
CA LYS A 466 3.79 -2.51 10.32
C LYS A 466 3.66 -2.58 11.84
N ALA A 467 3.41 -1.46 12.51
CA ALA A 467 3.17 -1.45 13.96
C ALA A 467 1.83 -2.11 14.30
N MET A 468 0.77 -1.85 13.51
CA MET A 468 -0.52 -2.50 13.67
C MET A 468 -0.44 -4.01 13.41
N GLN A 469 0.23 -4.43 12.33
CA GLN A 469 0.44 -5.84 11.99
C GLN A 469 1.21 -6.58 13.10
N SER A 470 2.30 -5.98 13.58
CA SER A 470 3.10 -6.56 14.67
C SER A 470 2.29 -6.69 15.96
N SER A 471 1.53 -5.64 16.32
CA SER A 471 0.65 -5.66 17.49
C SER A 471 -0.44 -6.72 17.38
N LEU A 472 -1.00 -6.92 16.20
CA LEU A 472 -1.99 -7.96 15.94
C LEU A 472 -1.38 -9.34 16.14
N TYR A 473 -0.27 -9.66 15.47
CA TYR A 473 0.34 -10.99 15.57
C TYR A 473 0.81 -11.30 17.00
N GLN A 474 1.36 -10.31 17.71
CA GLN A 474 1.68 -10.45 19.13
C GLN A 474 0.44 -10.76 19.98
N PHE A 475 -0.69 -10.12 19.71
CA PHE A 475 -1.94 -10.43 20.39
C PHE A 475 -2.41 -11.86 20.09
N LEU A 476 -2.32 -12.30 18.83
CA LEU A 476 -2.72 -13.64 18.40
C LEU A 476 -1.85 -14.72 19.05
N ASP A 477 -0.54 -14.53 19.09
CA ASP A 477 0.43 -15.43 19.75
C ASP A 477 0.13 -15.64 21.24
N GLN A 478 -0.28 -14.56 21.93
CA GLN A 478 -0.56 -14.60 23.36
C GLN A 478 -1.89 -15.26 23.70
N ASN A 479 -2.87 -15.20 22.79
CA ASN A 479 -4.26 -15.50 23.11
C ASN A 479 -4.81 -16.72 22.39
N THR A 480 -4.14 -17.27 21.38
CA THR A 480 -4.66 -18.41 20.61
C THR A 480 -3.69 -19.57 20.54
N GLN A 481 -4.12 -20.72 21.07
CA GLN A 481 -3.29 -21.94 21.20
C GLN A 481 -3.32 -22.84 19.94
N SER A 482 -4.15 -22.54 18.93
CA SER A 482 -4.16 -23.26 17.65
C SER A 482 -4.88 -22.48 16.52
N ASN A 483 -4.07 -21.91 15.63
CA ASN A 483 -4.23 -21.51 14.20
C ASN A 483 -5.60 -21.60 13.50
N GLN A 484 -6.65 -20.93 13.97
CA GLN A 484 -7.93 -20.87 13.24
C GLN A 484 -8.58 -19.48 13.26
N MET A 485 -7.87 -18.47 12.71
CA MET A 485 -8.41 -17.12 12.53
C MET A 485 -9.08 -16.92 11.17
N ILE A 486 -10.26 -16.30 11.19
CA ILE A 486 -10.93 -15.73 10.03
C ILE A 486 -10.78 -14.20 10.06
N PHE A 487 -10.22 -13.64 9.00
CA PHE A 487 -10.03 -12.21 8.82
C PHE A 487 -11.19 -11.62 7.99
N LEU A 488 -12.00 -10.75 8.60
CA LEU A 488 -13.15 -10.10 7.96
C LEU A 488 -12.79 -8.68 7.53
N ASN A 489 -13.41 -8.22 6.43
CA ASN A 489 -13.12 -6.94 5.79
C ASN A 489 -11.63 -6.78 5.52
N TYR A 490 -11.03 -7.82 4.94
CA TYR A 490 -9.57 -7.96 4.86
C TYR A 490 -8.88 -6.83 4.08
N ASN A 491 -9.58 -6.20 3.14
CA ASN A 491 -9.10 -4.99 2.45
C ASN A 491 -8.84 -3.82 3.40
N ASP A 492 -9.62 -3.66 4.48
CA ASP A 492 -9.46 -2.58 5.45
C ASP A 492 -8.15 -2.68 6.26
N PHE A 493 -7.50 -3.84 6.25
CA PHE A 493 -6.20 -4.04 6.91
C PHE A 493 -5.05 -3.39 6.14
N TYR A 494 -5.13 -3.39 4.80
CA TYR A 494 -4.03 -3.01 3.92
C TYR A 494 -4.11 -1.54 3.49
N THR A 495 -2.94 -0.95 3.23
CA THR A 495 -2.86 0.38 2.63
C THR A 495 -3.14 0.31 1.11
N PRO A 496 -3.60 1.41 0.48
CA PRO A 496 -3.75 1.46 -0.98
C PRO A 496 -2.47 1.12 -1.74
N GLU A 497 -1.31 1.47 -1.20
CA GLU A 497 0.00 1.11 -1.75
C GLU A 497 0.18 -0.41 -1.84
N ILE A 498 -0.09 -1.13 -0.75
CA ILE A 498 -0.02 -2.60 -0.71
C ILE A 498 -1.02 -3.20 -1.70
N LEU A 499 -2.27 -2.73 -1.71
CA LEU A 499 -3.31 -3.27 -2.61
C LEU A 499 -3.04 -3.00 -4.08
N SER A 500 -2.26 -1.97 -4.42
CA SER A 500 -1.83 -1.66 -5.78
C SER A 500 -0.64 -2.50 -6.27
N ASN A 501 -0.02 -3.28 -5.38
CA ASN A 501 1.18 -4.07 -5.64
C ASN A 501 0.93 -5.54 -5.28
N MET A 502 0.61 -6.37 -6.28
CA MET A 502 0.27 -7.78 -6.06
C MET A 502 1.38 -8.57 -5.36
N GLY A 503 2.65 -8.27 -5.65
CA GLY A 503 3.78 -8.92 -5.00
C GLY A 503 3.87 -8.55 -3.52
N LEU A 504 3.70 -7.27 -3.20
CA LEU A 504 3.71 -6.79 -1.82
C LEU A 504 2.49 -7.28 -1.03
N PHE A 505 1.29 -7.24 -1.63
CA PHE A 505 0.09 -7.82 -1.03
C PHE A 505 0.29 -9.30 -0.67
N LEU A 506 0.86 -10.09 -1.58
CA LEU A 506 1.13 -11.50 -1.32
C LEU A 506 2.16 -11.69 -0.20
N LYS A 507 3.27 -10.95 -0.22
CA LYS A 507 4.29 -10.98 0.85
C LYS A 507 3.66 -10.71 2.22
N GLU A 508 2.92 -9.61 2.34
CA GLU A 508 2.30 -9.19 3.59
C GLU A 508 1.19 -10.15 4.05
N SER A 509 0.46 -10.76 3.11
CA SER A 509 -0.53 -11.80 3.42
C SER A 509 0.11 -13.09 3.93
N LEU A 510 1.29 -13.45 3.42
CA LEU A 510 2.04 -14.64 3.83
C LEU A 510 2.62 -14.50 5.25
N GLU A 511 2.98 -13.30 5.68
CA GLU A 511 3.41 -13.06 7.08
C GLU A 511 2.31 -13.46 8.09
N GLY A 512 1.04 -13.34 7.70
CA GLY A 512 -0.10 -13.76 8.52
C GLY A 512 -0.48 -15.24 8.40
N GLN A 513 0.14 -16.00 7.49
CA GLN A 513 -0.22 -17.39 7.19
C GLN A 513 -0.31 -18.31 8.42
N PRO A 514 0.57 -18.22 9.43
CA PRO A 514 0.50 -19.11 10.59
C PRO A 514 -0.83 -19.01 11.36
N TYR A 515 -1.43 -17.82 11.41
CA TYR A 515 -2.70 -17.58 12.10
C TYR A 515 -3.90 -17.79 11.19
N LEU A 516 -3.69 -17.53 9.90
CA LEU A 516 -4.71 -17.43 8.89
C LEU A 516 -5.24 -18.82 8.58
N ALA A 517 -6.42 -19.12 9.10
CA ALA A 517 -7.22 -20.14 8.45
C ALA A 517 -7.90 -19.51 7.22
N GLY A 518 -8.05 -18.15 7.21
CA GLY A 518 -8.36 -17.39 6.00
C GLY A 518 -9.14 -16.07 6.11
N ALA A 519 -9.59 -15.52 4.98
CA ALA A 519 -10.11 -14.16 4.89
C ALA A 519 -11.39 -14.00 4.03
N THR A 520 -12.04 -12.84 4.15
CA THR A 520 -13.12 -12.39 3.26
C THR A 520 -12.59 -11.78 1.98
N ILE A 521 -13.25 -12.08 0.86
CA ILE A 521 -13.08 -11.42 -0.43
C ILE A 521 -14.45 -10.98 -0.95
N ASP A 522 -14.57 -9.75 -1.41
CA ASP A 522 -15.84 -9.25 -1.93
C ASP A 522 -16.19 -9.94 -3.26
N PHE A 523 -17.46 -10.24 -3.49
CA PHE A 523 -17.89 -10.80 -4.76
C PHE A 523 -17.73 -9.77 -5.90
N THR A 524 -18.16 -8.54 -5.66
CA THR A 524 -18.09 -7.43 -6.60
C THR A 524 -17.51 -6.19 -5.94
N GLN A 525 -16.67 -5.47 -6.68
CA GLN A 525 -16.09 -4.21 -6.26
C GLN A 525 -17.16 -3.11 -6.19
N PRO A 526 -17.23 -2.34 -5.09
CA PRO A 526 -18.06 -1.16 -4.99
C PRO A 526 -17.70 -0.13 -6.08
N PRO A 527 -18.68 0.58 -6.68
CA PRO A 527 -18.42 1.57 -7.73
C PRO A 527 -17.47 2.70 -7.32
N SER A 528 -17.38 3.01 -6.03
CA SER A 528 -16.64 4.15 -5.48
C SER A 528 -15.23 3.81 -4.96
N SER A 529 -14.78 2.56 -5.06
CA SER A 529 -13.48 2.14 -4.53
C SER A 529 -12.56 1.73 -5.67
N THR A 530 -11.31 2.17 -5.63
CA THR A 530 -10.28 1.80 -6.63
C THR A 530 -9.35 0.69 -6.16
N TYR A 531 -9.39 0.32 -4.88
CA TYR A 531 -8.42 -0.59 -4.27
C TYR A 531 -9.11 -1.60 -3.34
N ASP A 532 -10.14 -2.30 -3.82
CA ASP A 532 -10.79 -3.37 -3.04
C ASP A 532 -10.34 -4.76 -3.48
N ILE A 533 -10.29 -5.66 -2.50
CA ILE A 533 -10.06 -7.09 -2.73
C ILE A 533 -11.42 -7.71 -3.09
N ALA A 534 -11.69 -7.78 -4.39
CA ALA A 534 -12.93 -8.35 -4.92
C ALA A 534 -12.67 -9.40 -6.00
N ILE A 535 -13.61 -10.30 -6.26
CA ILE A 535 -13.55 -11.30 -7.36
C ILE A 535 -13.81 -10.62 -8.71
N PHE A 536 -14.84 -9.78 -8.76
CA PHE A 536 -15.24 -9.05 -9.95
C PHE A 536 -15.18 -7.53 -9.73
N ASP A 537 -14.83 -6.78 -10.77
CA ASP A 537 -14.87 -5.33 -10.78
C ASP A 537 -16.30 -4.79 -10.99
N SER A 538 -16.45 -3.46 -11.07
CA SER A 538 -17.73 -2.77 -11.28
C SER A 538 -18.37 -2.99 -12.66
N ILE A 539 -17.67 -3.64 -13.60
CA ILE A 539 -18.20 -4.05 -14.91
C ILE A 539 -18.22 -5.56 -15.08
N GLU A 540 -18.23 -6.32 -13.98
CA GLU A 540 -18.36 -7.78 -13.94
C GLU A 540 -17.18 -8.54 -14.58
N ASN A 541 -16.00 -7.91 -14.60
CA ASN A 541 -14.76 -8.54 -15.07
C ASN A 541 -13.91 -9.04 -13.91
N LYS A 542 -13.17 -10.13 -14.14
CA LYS A 542 -12.29 -10.74 -13.13
C LYS A 542 -11.20 -9.74 -12.72
N THR A 543 -10.96 -9.61 -11.43
CA THR A 543 -9.87 -8.78 -10.91
C THR A 543 -8.54 -9.56 -10.85
N PRO A 544 -7.42 -8.88 -10.55
CA PRO A 544 -6.18 -9.57 -10.20
C PRO A 544 -6.32 -10.55 -9.03
N PHE A 545 -7.15 -10.24 -8.04
CA PHE A 545 -7.37 -11.11 -6.87
C PHE A 545 -8.10 -12.41 -7.22
N PHE A 546 -8.99 -12.41 -8.23
CA PHE A 546 -9.55 -13.66 -8.76
C PHE A 546 -8.45 -14.58 -9.27
N PHE A 547 -7.54 -14.06 -10.10
CA PHE A 547 -6.46 -14.86 -10.68
C PHE A 547 -5.43 -15.30 -9.62
N LEU A 548 -5.10 -14.43 -8.67
CA LEU A 548 -4.25 -14.79 -7.53
C LEU A 548 -4.89 -15.94 -6.73
N GLY A 549 -6.19 -15.90 -6.48
CA GLY A 549 -6.91 -16.98 -5.81
C GLY A 549 -6.78 -18.31 -6.57
N ILE A 550 -6.93 -18.31 -7.90
CA ILE A 550 -6.71 -19.51 -8.74
C ILE A 550 -5.27 -20.01 -8.66
N MET A 551 -4.28 -19.11 -8.63
CA MET A 551 -2.89 -19.49 -8.45
C MET A 551 -2.67 -20.18 -7.10
N LEU A 552 -3.15 -19.58 -6.01
CA LEU A 552 -2.98 -20.08 -4.64
C LEU A 552 -3.66 -21.44 -4.40
N LEU A 553 -4.67 -21.80 -5.19
CA LEU A 553 -5.30 -23.13 -5.12
C LEU A 553 -4.32 -24.29 -5.25
N ASN A 554 -3.26 -24.12 -6.04
CA ASN A 554 -2.25 -25.16 -6.24
C ASN A 554 -1.52 -25.53 -4.95
N PHE A 555 -1.47 -24.60 -3.98
CA PHE A 555 -0.80 -24.75 -2.69
C PHE A 555 -1.74 -25.19 -1.57
N SER A 556 -3.05 -25.28 -1.84
CA SER A 556 -4.06 -25.57 -0.81
C SER A 556 -4.17 -27.03 -0.38
N LYS A 557 -3.64 -27.96 -1.19
CA LYS A 557 -3.86 -29.39 -1.02
C LYS A 557 -2.63 -30.17 -0.56
N TYR A 558 -1.44 -29.72 -0.95
CA TYR A 558 -0.19 -30.44 -0.73
C TYR A 558 0.72 -29.62 0.20
N PRO A 559 1.64 -30.28 0.93
CA PRO A 559 2.64 -29.58 1.73
C PRO A 559 3.39 -28.53 0.91
N CYS A 560 3.84 -27.48 1.60
CA CYS A 560 4.50 -26.35 0.99
C CYS A 560 5.92 -26.17 1.56
N CYS A 561 6.70 -25.34 0.88
CA CYS A 561 7.93 -24.73 1.37
C CYS A 561 7.80 -23.22 1.16
N TYR A 562 8.01 -22.45 2.22
CA TYR A 562 7.91 -20.99 2.19
C TYR A 562 9.30 -20.36 2.23
N GLY A 563 9.63 -19.61 1.17
CA GLY A 563 10.85 -18.81 1.06
C GLY A 563 10.54 -17.31 1.06
N GLU A 564 11.60 -16.48 1.13
CA GLU A 564 11.47 -15.02 1.22
C GLU A 564 10.75 -14.38 0.02
N HIS A 565 10.86 -15.00 -1.16
CA HIS A 565 10.28 -14.52 -2.42
C HIS A 565 9.48 -15.58 -3.19
N HIS A 566 9.22 -16.72 -2.56
CA HIS A 566 8.59 -17.84 -3.24
C HIS A 566 7.82 -18.76 -2.31
N ILE A 567 6.83 -19.45 -2.88
CA ILE A 567 6.18 -20.62 -2.28
C ILE A 567 6.33 -21.78 -3.24
N ILE A 568 6.72 -22.95 -2.75
CA ILE A 568 6.85 -24.16 -3.57
C ILE A 568 5.93 -25.24 -3.02
N THR A 569 5.25 -25.96 -3.90
CA THR A 569 4.53 -27.17 -3.57
C THR A 569 4.72 -28.23 -4.65
N ARG A 570 4.59 -29.49 -4.26
CA ARG A 570 4.69 -30.63 -5.17
C ARG A 570 3.35 -31.35 -5.26
N SER A 571 2.81 -31.43 -6.47
CA SER A 571 1.69 -32.28 -6.81
C SER A 571 2.17 -33.66 -7.30
N LEU A 572 1.25 -34.57 -7.63
CA LEU A 572 1.59 -35.90 -8.15
C LEU A 572 2.39 -35.85 -9.47
N HIS A 573 2.23 -34.80 -10.28
CA HIS A 573 2.77 -34.70 -11.64
C HIS A 573 3.47 -33.35 -11.93
N SER A 574 3.67 -32.50 -10.92
CA SER A 574 4.29 -31.20 -11.12
C SER A 574 4.86 -30.60 -9.86
N TYR A 575 5.85 -29.71 -10.03
CA TYR A 575 6.14 -28.67 -9.05
C TYR A 575 5.39 -27.40 -9.43
N ASN A 576 4.79 -26.74 -8.45
CA ASN A 576 4.22 -25.40 -8.62
C ASN A 576 5.00 -24.44 -7.73
N ILE A 577 5.45 -23.33 -8.31
CA ILE A 577 6.34 -22.37 -7.68
C ILE A 577 5.71 -20.99 -7.89
N LEU A 578 5.26 -20.36 -6.81
CA LEU A 578 4.71 -19.02 -6.87
C LEU A 578 5.80 -18.03 -6.46
N LEU A 579 6.31 -17.26 -7.41
CA LEU A 579 7.29 -16.20 -7.21
C LEU A 579 6.58 -14.86 -7.03
N TYR A 580 7.11 -13.98 -6.18
CA TYR A 580 6.61 -12.61 -6.07
C TYR A 580 7.73 -11.58 -6.04
N ASN A 581 7.49 -10.47 -6.73
CA ASN A 581 8.40 -9.33 -6.78
C ASN A 581 7.70 -8.09 -6.23
N THR A 582 8.16 -7.63 -5.07
CA THR A 582 7.64 -6.45 -4.37
C THR A 582 8.16 -5.14 -4.94
N GLU A 583 9.23 -5.18 -5.72
CA GLU A 583 10.01 -4.02 -6.13
C GLU A 583 9.40 -3.28 -7.34
N HIS A 584 9.81 -2.01 -7.55
CA HIS A 584 9.45 -1.26 -8.76
C HIS A 584 10.38 -1.51 -9.96
N TYR A 585 11.34 -2.44 -9.83
CA TYR A 585 12.15 -2.97 -10.92
C TYR A 585 11.92 -4.47 -11.09
N ALA A 586 12.26 -4.99 -12.27
CA ALA A 586 12.13 -6.40 -12.55
C ALA A 586 13.30 -7.21 -11.96
N ARG A 587 13.01 -8.45 -11.55
CA ARG A 587 13.88 -9.31 -10.75
C ARG A 587 14.11 -10.63 -11.48
N ASN A 588 15.34 -11.14 -11.49
CA ASN A 588 15.61 -12.45 -12.06
C ASN A 588 15.51 -13.52 -10.97
N PHE A 589 14.91 -14.66 -11.32
CA PHE A 589 14.85 -15.82 -10.45
C PHE A 589 15.53 -17.01 -11.12
N TYR A 590 16.47 -17.62 -10.41
CA TYR A 590 17.27 -18.77 -10.84
C TYR A 590 16.76 -20.01 -10.13
N ILE A 591 16.01 -20.85 -10.83
CA ILE A 591 15.38 -22.04 -10.27
C ILE A 591 16.26 -23.26 -10.52
N THR A 592 16.46 -24.07 -9.49
CA THR A 592 17.29 -25.29 -9.53
C THR A 592 16.56 -26.45 -8.85
N LEU A 593 16.81 -27.68 -9.31
CA LEU A 593 16.30 -28.92 -8.71
C LEU A 593 17.44 -29.65 -7.98
N SER A 594 17.14 -30.28 -6.85
CA SER A 594 18.08 -31.16 -6.14
C SER A 594 18.41 -32.43 -6.96
N ASP A 595 19.64 -32.93 -6.80
CA ASP A 595 20.39 -33.87 -7.67
C ASP A 595 19.76 -35.25 -8.02
N HIS A 596 18.50 -35.50 -7.67
CA HIS A 596 17.87 -36.82 -7.81
C HIS A 596 16.51 -36.86 -8.50
N ALA A 597 16.03 -35.75 -9.10
CA ALA A 597 14.73 -35.75 -9.76
C ALA A 597 14.75 -35.10 -11.15
N VAL A 598 14.25 -35.87 -12.11
CA VAL A 598 13.72 -35.52 -13.43
C VAL A 598 14.65 -35.72 -14.64
N SER A 599 14.04 -36.33 -15.66
CA SER A 599 14.52 -36.63 -17.00
C SER A 599 15.15 -35.43 -17.73
N SER A 600 16.07 -35.73 -18.65
CA SER A 600 16.56 -34.80 -19.67
C SER A 600 15.38 -34.12 -20.36
N GLN A 601 15.29 -32.80 -20.20
CA GLN A 601 14.30 -31.92 -20.82
C GLN A 601 12.87 -31.99 -20.24
N VAL A 602 12.43 -30.92 -19.57
CA VAL A 602 11.09 -30.76 -19.00
C VAL A 602 10.31 -29.63 -19.65
N LEU A 603 8.98 -29.79 -19.70
CA LEU A 603 8.07 -28.70 -20.08
C LEU A 603 7.77 -27.86 -18.84
N LEU A 604 7.69 -26.55 -19.01
CA LEU A 604 7.27 -25.65 -17.95
C LEU A 604 6.35 -24.56 -18.48
N SER A 605 5.48 -24.06 -17.62
CA SER A 605 4.65 -22.89 -17.90
C SER A 605 4.94 -21.79 -16.89
N THR A 606 4.88 -20.54 -17.33
CA THR A 606 4.96 -19.34 -16.47
C THR A 606 3.72 -18.50 -16.68
N GLU A 607 2.95 -18.26 -15.62
CA GLU A 607 1.78 -17.37 -15.61
C GLU A 607 2.09 -16.11 -14.81
N THR A 608 2.17 -14.96 -15.47
CA THR A 608 2.48 -13.66 -14.83
C THR A 608 1.22 -12.83 -14.58
N LEU A 609 1.04 -12.36 -13.35
CA LEU A 609 -0.08 -11.55 -12.88
C LEU A 609 0.43 -10.20 -12.33
N ASN A 610 -0.10 -9.08 -12.84
CA ASN A 610 0.22 -7.71 -12.40
C ASN A 610 -0.79 -6.69 -12.94
N ASN A 611 -0.52 -5.39 -12.76
CA ASN A 611 -1.37 -4.30 -13.26
C ASN A 611 -1.37 -4.15 -14.81
N LYS A 612 -0.69 -5.05 -15.53
CA LYS A 612 -0.72 -5.15 -16.99
C LYS A 612 -1.45 -6.41 -17.47
N TYR A 613 -1.29 -7.53 -16.77
CA TYR A 613 -1.86 -8.83 -17.12
C TYR A 613 -2.74 -9.35 -15.97
N GLY A 614 -3.99 -9.69 -16.27
CA GLY A 614 -4.98 -10.09 -15.25
C GLY A 614 -5.77 -8.91 -14.66
N ASP A 615 -5.70 -7.73 -15.28
CA ASP A 615 -6.50 -6.56 -14.95
C ASP A 615 -7.09 -5.95 -16.23
N VAL A 616 -8.40 -5.72 -16.26
CA VAL A 616 -9.06 -5.06 -17.41
C VAL A 616 -8.67 -3.59 -17.52
N ASP A 617 -8.27 -2.95 -16.42
CA ASP A 617 -7.92 -1.53 -16.42
C ASP A 617 -6.64 -1.24 -17.21
N SER A 618 -5.80 -2.25 -17.42
CA SER A 618 -4.65 -2.17 -18.31
C SER A 618 -5.03 -2.06 -19.79
N MET A 619 -6.24 -2.52 -20.14
CA MET A 619 -6.77 -2.56 -21.51
C MET A 619 -7.61 -1.31 -21.85
N ILE A 620 -7.98 -0.52 -20.84
CA ILE A 620 -8.82 0.66 -20.98
C ILE A 620 -7.94 1.91 -20.89
N ASP A 621 -8.23 2.90 -21.73
CA ASP A 621 -7.55 4.20 -21.65
C ASP A 621 -7.84 4.87 -20.30
N LYS A 622 -6.80 5.27 -19.58
CA LYS A 622 -6.91 5.87 -18.24
C LYS A 622 -7.76 7.14 -18.17
N ARG A 623 -8.03 7.79 -19.31
CA ARG A 623 -8.95 8.94 -19.40
C ARG A 623 -10.42 8.55 -19.24
N ILE A 624 -10.75 7.27 -19.41
CA ILE A 624 -12.10 6.72 -19.24
C ILE A 624 -12.28 6.36 -17.77
N THR A 625 -12.89 7.26 -17.01
CA THR A 625 -13.12 7.09 -15.57
C THR A 625 -14.48 6.48 -15.26
N ASP A 626 -15.49 6.70 -16.11
CA ASP A 626 -16.81 6.07 -15.97
C ASP A 626 -16.94 4.85 -16.89
N LYS A 627 -17.02 3.67 -16.26
CA LYS A 627 -17.20 2.37 -16.94
C LYS A 627 -18.64 1.84 -16.82
N SER A 628 -19.51 2.50 -16.04
CA SER A 628 -20.84 1.99 -15.71
C SER A 628 -21.73 1.79 -16.94
N HIS A 629 -21.53 2.62 -17.97
CA HIS A 629 -22.30 2.62 -19.21
C HIS A 629 -21.67 1.77 -20.34
N PHE A 630 -20.67 0.94 -20.06
CA PHE A 630 -20.05 0.09 -21.09
C PHE A 630 -21.08 -0.88 -21.70
N PRO A 631 -21.17 -0.98 -23.04
CA PRO A 631 -22.05 -1.96 -23.68
C PRO A 631 -21.67 -3.39 -23.26
N ASN A 632 -22.66 -4.26 -23.07
CA ASN A 632 -22.43 -5.66 -22.69
C ASN A 632 -21.50 -6.40 -23.67
N SER A 633 -21.54 -6.07 -24.96
CA SER A 633 -20.61 -6.62 -25.96
C SER A 633 -19.15 -6.24 -25.69
N LEU A 634 -18.89 -5.02 -25.20
CA LEU A 634 -17.56 -4.58 -24.81
C LEU A 634 -17.12 -5.24 -23.49
N LYS A 635 -18.00 -5.26 -22.47
CA LYS A 635 -17.73 -5.96 -21.19
C LYS A 635 -17.35 -7.43 -21.44
N TYR A 636 -18.13 -8.11 -22.28
CA TYR A 636 -17.85 -9.48 -22.69
C TYR A 636 -16.50 -9.61 -23.41
N LYS A 637 -16.21 -8.71 -24.35
CA LYS A 637 -14.94 -8.70 -25.08
C LYS A 637 -13.75 -8.54 -24.12
N LEU A 638 -13.80 -7.57 -23.20
CA LEU A 638 -12.76 -7.37 -22.18
C LEU A 638 -12.55 -8.64 -21.35
N SER A 639 -13.64 -9.30 -20.93
CA SER A 639 -13.61 -10.54 -20.15
C SER A 639 -12.91 -11.71 -20.86
N GLN A 640 -13.00 -11.77 -22.19
CA GLN A 640 -12.35 -12.82 -22.99
C GLN A 640 -10.84 -12.64 -23.10
N TYR A 641 -10.36 -11.39 -23.11
CA TYR A 641 -8.93 -11.10 -23.23
C TYR A 641 -8.23 -10.92 -21.87
N ASN A 642 -8.99 -10.66 -20.80
CA ASN A 642 -8.43 -10.53 -19.46
C ASN A 642 -7.96 -11.89 -18.89
N SER A 643 -6.65 -12.05 -18.82
CA SER A 643 -5.97 -13.22 -18.28
C SER A 643 -4.55 -12.87 -17.82
N PRO A 644 -3.97 -13.65 -16.89
CA PRO A 644 -2.53 -13.65 -16.65
C PRO A 644 -1.77 -13.98 -17.95
N HIS A 645 -0.56 -13.47 -18.09
CA HIS A 645 0.26 -13.78 -19.25
C HIS A 645 0.89 -15.16 -19.10
N LEU A 646 0.41 -16.12 -19.89
CA LEU A 646 0.94 -17.48 -19.95
C LEU A 646 2.05 -17.58 -21.00
N ASN A 647 3.21 -18.08 -20.60
CA ASN A 647 4.27 -18.55 -21.47
C ASN A 647 4.52 -20.04 -21.23
N VAL A 648 4.93 -20.77 -22.27
CA VAL A 648 5.29 -22.20 -22.17
C VAL A 648 6.67 -22.37 -22.77
N ASP A 649 7.60 -22.91 -21.97
CA ASP A 649 8.98 -23.15 -22.36
C ASP A 649 9.38 -24.60 -22.11
N GLN A 650 10.58 -24.92 -22.56
CA GLN A 650 11.21 -26.20 -22.33
C GLN A 650 12.62 -25.94 -21.78
N HIS A 651 13.00 -26.63 -20.70
CA HIS A 651 14.30 -26.44 -20.04
C HIS A 651 14.95 -27.77 -19.69
N ASP A 652 16.28 -27.82 -19.74
CA ASP A 652 17.07 -28.94 -19.24
C ASP A 652 17.87 -28.49 -18.01
N PHE A 653 17.47 -28.98 -16.83
CA PHE A 653 18.13 -28.64 -15.57
C PHE A 653 19.56 -29.20 -15.45
N SER A 654 19.99 -30.10 -16.35
CA SER A 654 21.39 -30.52 -16.44
C SER A 654 22.31 -29.45 -17.07
N GLU A 655 21.75 -28.50 -17.84
CA GLU A 655 22.50 -27.40 -18.44
C GLU A 655 22.65 -26.19 -17.51
N GLY A 656 21.91 -26.17 -16.39
CA GLY A 656 21.95 -25.10 -15.39
C GLY A 656 20.58 -24.69 -14.85
N PRO A 657 20.51 -23.61 -14.06
CA PRO A 657 19.25 -23.10 -13.52
C PRO A 657 18.32 -22.62 -14.62
N TYR A 658 17.01 -22.84 -14.43
CA TYR A 658 16.00 -22.15 -15.23
C TYR A 658 15.91 -20.69 -14.77
N VAL A 659 16.12 -19.75 -15.69
CA VAL A 659 16.10 -18.31 -15.39
C VAL A 659 14.80 -17.71 -15.90
N THR A 660 14.04 -17.10 -15.00
CA THR A 660 12.82 -16.36 -15.33
C THR A 660 12.90 -14.93 -14.84
N HIS A 661 12.27 -14.03 -15.59
CA HIS A 661 12.27 -12.60 -15.32
C HIS A 661 10.90 -12.17 -14.82
N VAL A 662 10.81 -11.84 -13.53
CA VAL A 662 9.56 -11.46 -12.89
C VAL A 662 9.44 -9.92 -12.90
N PRO A 663 8.41 -9.35 -13.57
CA PRO A 663 8.21 -7.90 -13.64
C PRO A 663 8.08 -7.22 -12.26
N PRO A 664 8.22 -5.89 -12.17
CA PRO A 664 7.95 -5.18 -10.93
C PRO A 664 6.51 -5.39 -10.45
N MET A 665 6.32 -5.32 -9.13
CA MET A 665 5.00 -5.35 -8.46
C MET A 665 4.10 -6.51 -8.92
N SER A 666 4.68 -7.69 -9.10
CA SER A 666 4.02 -8.81 -9.78
C SER A 666 4.18 -10.14 -9.05
N VAL A 667 3.34 -11.09 -9.45
CA VAL A 667 3.39 -12.48 -9.03
C VAL A 667 3.51 -13.34 -10.29
N ALA A 668 4.35 -14.38 -10.26
CA ALA A 668 4.52 -15.33 -11.35
C ALA A 668 4.39 -16.77 -10.83
N MET A 669 3.45 -17.54 -11.39
CA MET A 669 3.36 -18.98 -11.14
C MET A 669 4.18 -19.73 -12.17
N ILE A 670 5.07 -20.60 -11.71
CA ILE A 670 5.80 -21.54 -12.57
C ILE A 670 5.33 -22.94 -12.26
N THR A 671 4.90 -23.66 -13.29
CA THR A 671 4.58 -25.09 -13.19
C THR A 671 5.61 -25.89 -13.98
N ILE A 672 6.35 -26.76 -13.30
CA ILE A 672 7.27 -27.71 -13.93
C ILE A 672 6.53 -29.04 -14.05
N TYR A 673 6.29 -29.50 -15.28
CA TYR A 673 5.56 -30.74 -15.56
C TYR A 673 6.54 -31.93 -15.56
N GLN A 674 6.26 -32.94 -14.73
CA GLN A 674 7.06 -34.17 -14.60
C GLN A 674 6.48 -35.33 -15.40
#